data_AF-A0AAD5P4M4-F1
#
_entry.id   AF-A0AAD5P4M4-F1
#
_cell.length_a   1.000
_cell.length_b   1.000
_cell.length_c   1.000
_cell.angle_alpha   90.00
_cell.angle_beta   90.00
_cell.angle_gamma   90.00
#
_symmetry.space_group_name_H-M   'P 1'
#
loop_
_entity.id
_entity.type
_entity.pdbx_description
1 polymer ?
#
loop_
_entity_poly.entity_id
_entity_poly.type
_entity_poly.pdbx_seq_one_letter_code
_entity_poly.pdbx_strand_id
1 'polypeptide(L)'
;MDPPPLIDFSDDAVSSVTSHSYTDHHGTRIFDRYLSSSSSSSAAASSDDDDETHTLSSSTTIKRLDYMIDFLDRKLSTSDDRNQNRSSASSLPEFVGRGGDIPMFRPPVRAAVHPARPPSLEVRPHPLRETQVGCFLRAILCTEKQLWGGGENGLRVWNLKDLYSESGSEEDGTAPFKESVKGVSALMCLVGDEGSGSGLVWSGHRDGKVRCWKMMNQNQNQNQYGCLSDGFREALSWQAHRGPVLSLCISSHGDLWSGSEGGALKLWPWEALAKALSLTAEERPMAALIVQRSYIDLRSQLSVNGFSSMLTSDIKNLLSDKSSAKVWSAGYLSFALWDARTRELLKVFNIDGQIENRVDMSLLPDFSLEDEVKMKIVTSSKKDKMQNSFGFFQRSRNAIMGAADAVRRVAARSGFGDDNRRTEALAITIDGMIWTGCANGLLVQWDANGNRLQDFQHHFSAVQCLCTFGSRIWVGYVSGIVQVLDLEGNLLGGWVAHSSPVIKMTVGAGYVFTLANHGGIRGWNVTSPGPVDSILSSELSGKEFLYTRIESLKILSGTWNVGQGRASHDSLISWLGSAASDVGIVVVGLQEVEMGAGVLAMSAAKETVGLEGSSVGQWWLDLIGKTLDEGSTFERVGSRQLAGLLVSVWVRTNLKAYVGDVDAAAVPCGFGRAIGNKGAVGLRLRVYDRVMCFVNCHFAAHLEAVNRRNADFDHVYRTMTFSRPSNLSNAAAAGASSAVQMLRSTNAMGMQTVEGMPELSEADMVIYLGDLNYRLDGISYDEARDFVSQRCFDWLKEKDQLRAEMEAGNVFQGMREAVIRFPPTYKFERHQVGLAGYDSGEKKRVPAWCDRILYRDNRSALASECSLECPIVSSILQYEACMDVTDSDHKPVRCIFSVDVARVDESIKRQEFGDIMGSNEKIKLILEELRQIPETIVSTNNIIFQNQDTSILRITNKCGKKDAFYEIICEGQSTVKEDGQASDHLPRGSFGFPRWLEVMPATGVLKPDCIKEISVRHEDFQTLKEFVDGVPQNWWCEDMRDQEVILVVKVRGSLSTETKNHRIRVRHCYSAKTQPIDHKPNNTGQIQGRWVAFHRICCSESIWCRFFECHQFFSNGVLPSILCNIEFRCTTVQK
;
A
#
# COMPACT_ATOMS: atom_id res chain seq x y z
N MET A 1 27.14 -32.92 70.90
CA MET A 1 26.38 -33.66 71.92
C MET A 1 25.27 -32.75 72.41
N ASP A 2 24.14 -33.35 72.71
CA ASP A 2 22.96 -32.79 73.39
C ASP A 2 23.23 -32.30 74.84
N PRO A 3 22.31 -31.58 75.52
CA PRO A 3 21.04 -30.97 75.06
C PRO A 3 20.90 -29.44 75.44
N PRO A 4 19.89 -28.89 76.19
CA PRO A 4 19.15 -27.67 75.75
C PRO A 4 18.99 -26.65 76.94
N PRO A 5 17.85 -25.93 77.22
CA PRO A 5 16.72 -25.42 76.40
C PRO A 5 16.30 -23.93 76.70
N LEU A 6 15.33 -23.42 75.91
CA LEU A 6 14.16 -22.55 76.28
C LEU A 6 14.29 -21.12 76.87
N ILE A 7 13.23 -20.32 76.59
CA ILE A 7 12.68 -19.13 77.29
C ILE A 7 13.46 -17.80 77.18
N ASP A 8 12.86 -16.59 77.24
CA ASP A 8 11.60 -16.01 76.67
C ASP A 8 11.58 -14.47 76.97
N PHE A 9 10.64 -13.72 76.39
CA PHE A 9 10.11 -12.39 76.77
C PHE A 9 10.93 -11.07 76.70
N SER A 10 10.28 -10.11 76.01
CA SER A 10 9.99 -8.70 76.39
C SER A 10 11.07 -7.60 76.44
N ASP A 11 10.91 -6.68 75.49
CA ASP A 11 10.57 -5.25 75.67
C ASP A 11 11.60 -4.15 76.03
N ASP A 12 11.30 -2.99 75.42
CA ASP A 12 11.44 -1.62 75.90
C ASP A 12 12.80 -0.90 76.06
N ALA A 13 13.07 -0.06 75.05
CA ALA A 13 12.75 1.40 75.11
C ALA A 13 13.90 2.44 75.07
N VAL A 14 13.82 3.25 74.01
CA VAL A 14 13.86 4.73 74.03
C VAL A 14 15.20 5.47 74.24
N SER A 15 15.62 6.14 73.15
CA SER A 15 16.45 7.35 73.09
C SER A 15 17.97 7.21 73.37
N SER A 16 18.87 8.12 72.96
CA SER A 16 18.66 9.51 72.50
C SER A 16 19.79 10.07 71.60
N VAL A 17 19.47 11.12 70.83
CA VAL A 17 20.30 12.34 70.60
C VAL A 17 21.58 12.30 69.69
N THR A 18 21.38 12.82 68.46
CA THR A 18 22.20 13.80 67.68
C THR A 18 23.51 13.48 66.91
N SER A 19 23.53 14.10 65.71
CA SER A 19 24.63 14.83 65.03
C SER A 19 25.73 14.12 64.22
N HIS A 20 25.62 14.34 62.90
CA HIS A 20 26.69 14.69 61.93
C HIS A 20 27.94 13.81 61.80
N SER A 21 28.16 13.20 60.62
CA SER A 21 28.94 13.83 59.53
C SER A 21 29.10 12.88 58.31
N TYR A 22 29.97 13.23 57.36
CA TYR A 22 29.96 12.80 55.94
C TYR A 22 30.72 11.50 55.60
N THR A 23 30.51 11.06 54.35
CA THR A 23 31.40 10.29 53.43
C THR A 23 31.46 8.75 53.42
N ASP A 24 31.35 8.27 52.17
CA ASP A 24 31.99 7.12 51.50
C ASP A 24 31.44 5.68 51.50
N HIS A 25 31.70 5.08 50.32
CA HIS A 25 31.17 3.83 49.76
C HIS A 25 31.58 2.55 50.52
N HIS A 26 30.63 1.61 50.70
CA HIS A 26 30.42 0.50 49.75
C HIS A 26 29.15 -0.31 50.09
N GLY A 27 28.53 -0.93 49.09
CA GLY A 27 27.24 -1.62 49.22
C GLY A 27 27.33 -3.10 49.59
N THR A 28 26.19 -3.72 49.90
CA THR A 28 26.03 -5.19 50.07
C THR A 28 24.75 -5.67 49.38
N ARG A 29 24.79 -6.84 48.73
CA ARG A 29 23.63 -7.46 48.06
C ARG A 29 22.74 -8.16 49.08
N ILE A 30 21.42 -8.01 48.97
CA ILE A 30 20.43 -8.93 49.56
C ILE A 30 19.27 -9.10 48.58
N PHE A 31 19.19 -10.27 47.94
CA PHE A 31 17.94 -11.02 47.75
C PHE A 31 18.31 -12.44 47.30
N ASP A 32 17.99 -13.42 48.13
CA ASP A 32 18.19 -14.84 47.87
C ASP A 32 17.16 -15.64 48.70
N ARG A 33 16.68 -16.76 48.16
CA ARG A 33 15.40 -17.44 48.50
C ARG A 33 14.16 -16.62 48.06
N TYR A 34 13.07 -17.23 47.58
CA TYR A 34 12.70 -18.65 47.66
C TYR A 34 12.59 -19.33 46.30
N LEU A 35 13.18 -20.54 46.21
CA LEU A 35 12.82 -21.56 45.24
C LEU A 35 12.77 -22.93 45.95
N SER A 36 12.08 -23.88 45.31
CA SER A 36 11.83 -25.26 45.75
C SER A 36 10.81 -25.48 46.90
N SER A 37 9.65 -26.02 46.51
CA SER A 37 9.22 -27.31 47.04
C SER A 37 8.53 -28.09 45.92
N SER A 38 8.81 -29.39 45.82
CA SER A 38 8.22 -30.29 44.83
C SER A 38 7.86 -31.60 45.51
N SER A 39 6.77 -32.22 45.08
CA SER A 39 6.37 -33.57 45.51
C SER A 39 5.64 -34.28 44.37
N SER A 40 5.72 -35.61 44.36
CA SER A 40 5.49 -36.43 43.16
C SER A 40 4.37 -37.44 43.35
N SER A 41 3.68 -37.77 42.25
CA SER A 41 3.02 -39.07 42.07
C SER A 41 3.07 -39.45 40.58
N SER A 42 3.00 -40.74 40.27
CA SER A 42 3.44 -41.28 38.97
C SER A 42 2.46 -42.30 38.39
N ALA A 43 2.10 -42.18 37.11
CA ALA A 43 1.46 -43.26 36.36
C ALA A 43 1.63 -43.15 34.82
N ALA A 44 2.17 -44.21 34.22
CA ALA A 44 2.07 -44.62 32.81
C ALA A 44 2.59 -43.66 31.70
N ALA A 45 2.75 -44.21 30.49
CA ALA A 45 3.32 -43.53 29.32
C ALA A 45 2.71 -44.06 28.01
N SER A 46 2.67 -43.22 26.96
CA SER A 46 2.95 -43.60 25.56
C SER A 46 2.89 -42.39 24.61
N SER A 47 3.57 -42.55 23.46
CA SER A 47 3.50 -41.75 22.21
C SER A 47 3.84 -40.26 22.27
N ASP A 48 4.95 -39.93 21.61
CA ASP A 48 5.30 -38.58 21.16
C ASP A 48 4.40 -38.10 20.01
N ASP A 49 4.00 -36.82 20.02
CA ASP A 49 3.99 -35.89 18.88
C ASP A 49 3.61 -34.47 19.40
N ASP A 50 3.97 -33.42 18.65
CA ASP A 50 3.60 -31.99 18.82
C ASP A 50 3.92 -31.26 20.16
N ASP A 51 5.11 -30.64 20.28
CA ASP A 51 5.27 -29.33 20.95
C ASP A 51 6.56 -28.56 20.57
N GLU A 52 6.48 -27.69 19.55
CA GLU A 52 7.44 -26.57 19.36
C GLU A 52 6.90 -25.23 19.89
N THR A 53 5.66 -25.17 20.38
CA THR A 53 4.96 -23.90 20.66
C THR A 53 5.23 -23.34 22.05
N HIS A 54 5.34 -24.18 23.08
CA HIS A 54 5.58 -23.69 24.45
C HIS A 54 7.02 -23.21 24.67
N THR A 55 7.99 -23.64 23.85
CA THR A 55 9.40 -23.24 23.98
C THR A 55 9.65 -21.78 23.57
N LEU A 56 9.04 -21.31 22.47
CA LEU A 56 9.14 -19.90 22.03
C LEU A 56 8.55 -18.93 23.06
N SER A 57 7.44 -19.30 23.70
CA SER A 57 6.82 -18.52 24.77
C SER A 57 7.81 -18.27 25.90
N SER A 58 8.36 -19.34 26.50
CA SER A 58 9.30 -19.23 27.62
C SER A 58 10.55 -18.41 27.26
N SER A 59 11.11 -18.58 26.05
CA SER A 59 12.30 -17.80 25.64
C SER A 59 11.99 -16.31 25.49
N THR A 60 10.77 -15.95 25.08
CA THR A 60 10.38 -14.55 24.86
C THR A 60 10.10 -13.84 26.19
N THR A 61 9.48 -14.54 27.15
CA THR A 61 9.26 -14.03 28.51
C THR A 61 10.59 -13.77 29.24
N ILE A 62 11.59 -14.65 29.10
CA ILE A 62 12.92 -14.45 29.69
C ILE A 62 13.59 -13.20 29.12
N LYS A 63 13.70 -13.07 27.79
CA LYS A 63 14.25 -11.85 27.15
C LYS A 63 13.55 -10.57 27.59
N ARG A 64 12.22 -10.59 27.71
CA ARG A 64 11.43 -9.44 28.18
C ARG A 64 11.82 -9.05 29.60
N LEU A 65 12.02 -10.02 30.49
CA LEU A 65 12.47 -9.78 31.86
C LEU A 65 13.89 -9.21 31.89
N ASP A 66 14.82 -9.80 31.14
CA ASP A 66 16.22 -9.34 31.04
C ASP A 66 16.28 -7.88 30.57
N TYR A 67 15.60 -7.55 29.46
CA TYR A 67 15.53 -6.18 28.96
C TYR A 67 14.82 -5.20 29.90
N MET A 68 13.80 -5.66 30.66
CA MET A 68 13.14 -4.83 31.67
C MET A 68 14.08 -4.53 32.85
N ILE A 69 14.93 -5.47 33.26
CA ILE A 69 15.96 -5.25 34.28
C ILE A 69 17.01 -4.23 33.77
N ASP A 70 17.57 -4.44 32.58
CA ASP A 70 18.51 -3.50 31.94
C ASP A 70 17.93 -2.08 31.81
N PHE A 71 16.63 -1.97 31.48
CA PHE A 71 15.95 -0.68 31.38
C PHE A 71 15.74 -0.01 32.74
N LEU A 72 15.35 -0.78 33.77
CA LEU A 72 15.15 -0.28 35.13
C LEU A 72 16.47 0.19 35.75
N ASP A 73 17.55 -0.59 35.63
CA ASP A 73 18.88 -0.21 36.14
C ASP A 73 19.40 1.07 35.45
N ARG A 74 19.17 1.22 34.14
CA ARG A 74 19.49 2.47 33.42
C ARG A 74 18.62 3.63 33.89
N LYS A 75 17.32 3.43 34.12
CA LYS A 75 16.39 4.45 34.66
C LYS A 75 16.74 4.90 36.07
N LEU A 76 17.16 3.98 36.94
CA LEU A 76 17.54 4.25 38.34
C LEU A 76 18.82 5.09 38.47
N SER A 77 19.60 5.25 37.38
CA SER A 77 20.74 6.18 37.32
C SER A 77 20.34 7.65 37.11
N THR A 78 19.08 7.96 36.78
CA THR A 78 18.58 9.32 36.52
C THR A 78 17.25 9.58 37.23
N SER A 79 17.30 9.96 38.50
CA SER A 79 16.13 10.24 39.32
C SER A 79 15.61 11.67 39.17
N ASP A 80 14.35 11.81 38.76
CA ASP A 80 13.48 12.91 39.23
C ASP A 80 12.01 12.40 39.24
N ASP A 81 11.49 12.14 40.44
CA ASP A 81 10.24 11.39 40.64
C ASP A 81 8.99 12.26 40.46
N ARG A 82 8.08 11.87 39.56
CA ARG A 82 6.72 12.45 39.49
C ARG A 82 5.62 11.43 39.16
N ASN A 83 4.60 11.47 40.01
CA ASN A 83 3.21 11.04 39.77
C ASN A 83 2.93 9.55 39.53
N GLN A 84 2.61 8.83 40.62
CA GLN A 84 1.48 7.88 40.61
C GLN A 84 0.53 8.12 41.79
N ASN A 85 -0.26 9.20 41.72
CA ASN A 85 -1.50 9.34 42.49
C ASN A 85 -2.69 9.10 41.54
N ARG A 86 -2.92 7.84 41.18
CA ARG A 86 -4.15 7.43 40.48
C ARG A 86 -5.32 7.53 41.46
N SER A 87 -6.07 8.62 41.42
CA SER A 87 -7.35 8.76 42.14
C SER A 87 -8.39 7.81 41.52
N SER A 88 -8.44 6.59 42.04
CA SER A 88 -9.34 5.53 41.56
C SER A 88 -10.81 5.89 41.83
N ALA A 89 -11.44 6.57 40.88
CA ALA A 89 -12.90 6.57 40.78
C ALA A 89 -13.37 5.12 40.63
N SER A 90 -14.16 4.63 41.59
CA SER A 90 -14.58 3.23 41.62
C SER A 90 -15.46 2.91 40.40
N SER A 91 -15.02 1.97 39.56
CA SER A 91 -15.82 1.47 38.46
C SER A 91 -17.11 0.81 38.97
N LEU A 92 -18.18 0.91 38.19
CA LEU A 92 -19.45 0.27 38.50
C LEU A 92 -19.36 -1.23 38.25
N PRO A 93 -20.04 -2.09 39.06
CA PRO A 93 -20.17 -3.50 38.75
C PRO A 93 -20.84 -3.73 37.38
N GLU A 94 -20.33 -4.69 36.62
CA GLU A 94 -20.78 -5.00 35.26
C GLU A 94 -21.40 -6.40 35.21
N PHE A 95 -22.42 -6.57 34.36
CA PHE A 95 -22.99 -7.85 33.94
C PHE A 95 -22.44 -8.21 32.55
N VAL A 96 -22.19 -9.49 32.28
CA VAL A 96 -21.55 -9.99 31.06
C VAL A 96 -22.45 -11.00 30.35
N GLY A 97 -22.73 -10.82 29.06
CA GLY A 97 -23.48 -11.78 28.25
C GLY A 97 -22.67 -13.04 27.94
N ARG A 98 -23.30 -14.22 27.98
CA ARG A 98 -22.62 -15.50 27.70
C ARG A 98 -22.25 -15.63 26.21
N GLY A 99 -21.28 -16.50 25.90
CA GLY A 99 -20.93 -16.86 24.52
C GLY A 99 -19.86 -15.99 23.84
N GLY A 100 -19.18 -15.08 24.56
CA GLY A 100 -18.09 -14.27 24.00
C GLY A 100 -16.92 -15.09 23.43
N ASP A 101 -16.73 -16.32 23.92
CA ASP A 101 -15.70 -17.26 23.45
C ASP A 101 -16.03 -17.92 22.10
N ILE A 102 -17.20 -17.68 21.51
CA ILE A 102 -17.54 -18.14 20.16
C ILE A 102 -16.72 -17.31 19.16
N PRO A 103 -16.00 -17.92 18.19
CA PRO A 103 -15.04 -17.20 17.34
C PRO A 103 -15.56 -15.90 16.68
N MET A 104 -16.82 -15.86 16.23
CA MET A 104 -17.42 -14.68 15.58
C MET A 104 -17.60 -13.46 16.52
N PHE A 105 -17.58 -13.66 17.84
CA PHE A 105 -17.78 -12.61 18.85
C PHE A 105 -16.50 -12.26 19.64
N ARG A 106 -15.43 -13.05 19.49
CA ARG A 106 -14.14 -12.78 20.12
C ARG A 106 -13.57 -11.44 19.62
N PRO A 107 -12.86 -10.66 20.46
CA PRO A 107 -12.07 -9.55 19.98
C PRO A 107 -10.97 -10.06 19.03
N PRO A 108 -10.51 -9.22 18.08
CA PRO A 108 -9.45 -9.61 17.16
C PRO A 108 -8.13 -9.71 17.92
N VAL A 109 -7.28 -10.68 17.53
CA VAL A 109 -5.92 -10.77 18.08
C VAL A 109 -5.11 -9.55 17.64
N ARG A 110 -4.46 -8.91 18.61
CA ARG A 110 -3.52 -7.81 18.41
C ARG A 110 -2.18 -8.20 19.05
N ALA A 111 -1.09 -7.62 18.56
CA ALA A 111 0.26 -7.82 19.08
C ALA A 111 1.20 -6.78 18.46
N ALA A 112 2.32 -6.50 19.12
CA ALA A 112 3.39 -5.66 18.59
C ALA A 112 4.03 -6.22 17.30
N VAL A 113 4.19 -7.54 17.26
CA VAL A 113 4.59 -8.33 16.10
C VAL A 113 3.55 -9.43 15.91
N HIS A 114 3.01 -9.56 14.69
CA HIS A 114 1.95 -10.52 14.39
C HIS A 114 2.56 -11.85 13.92
N PRO A 115 2.24 -13.01 14.54
CA PRO A 115 3.00 -14.25 14.34
C PRO A 115 3.03 -14.75 12.88
N ALA A 116 1.94 -14.59 12.14
CA ALA A 116 1.86 -14.95 10.72
C ALA A 116 2.25 -13.81 9.75
N ARG A 117 3.11 -12.86 10.18
CA ARG A 117 3.56 -11.74 9.35
C ARG A 117 5.02 -11.36 9.65
N PRO A 118 5.93 -11.32 8.66
CA PRO A 118 7.29 -10.79 8.84
C PRO A 118 7.31 -9.39 9.47
N PRO A 119 8.28 -9.05 10.33
CA PRO A 119 8.43 -7.70 10.86
C PRO A 119 8.69 -6.67 9.74
N SER A 120 7.91 -5.59 9.73
CA SER A 120 8.04 -4.49 8.75
C SER A 120 8.82 -3.30 9.30
N LEU A 121 9.64 -2.70 8.45
CA LEU A 121 10.19 -1.37 8.65
C LEU A 121 9.12 -0.31 8.34
N GLU A 122 8.58 0.32 9.38
CA GLU A 122 7.47 1.29 9.28
C GLU A 122 8.00 2.68 8.85
N VAL A 123 8.20 2.88 7.54
CA VAL A 123 8.75 4.13 6.97
C VAL A 123 7.76 5.29 7.07
N ARG A 124 6.48 5.01 6.83
CA ARG A 124 5.38 5.94 7.06
C ARG A 124 4.18 5.14 7.59
N PRO A 125 3.86 5.22 8.89
CA PRO A 125 2.67 4.59 9.46
C PRO A 125 1.39 5.02 8.73
N HIS A 126 0.28 4.29 8.97
CA HIS A 126 -1.03 4.58 8.39
C HIS A 126 -1.52 6.00 8.79
N PRO A 127 -1.46 7.00 7.89
CA PRO A 127 -1.91 8.37 8.18
C PRO A 127 -3.44 8.43 8.10
N LEU A 128 -4.07 9.26 8.93
CA LEU A 128 -5.52 9.46 8.88
C LEU A 128 -5.93 9.99 7.50
N ARG A 129 -6.97 9.41 6.89
CA ARG A 129 -7.49 9.84 5.58
C ARG A 129 -7.79 11.33 5.51
N GLU A 130 -8.23 11.91 6.62
CA GLU A 130 -8.57 13.33 6.74
C GLU A 130 -7.33 14.25 6.69
N THR A 131 -6.14 13.79 7.08
CA THR A 131 -4.89 14.57 6.90
C THR A 131 -4.29 14.41 5.50
N GLN A 132 -4.77 13.44 4.71
CA GLN A 132 -4.25 13.12 3.37
C GLN A 132 -4.89 13.92 2.23
N VAL A 133 -5.88 14.78 2.50
CA VAL A 133 -6.59 15.57 1.49
C VAL A 133 -5.60 16.49 0.76
N GLY A 134 -5.32 16.19 -0.52
CA GLY A 134 -4.36 16.95 -1.33
C GLY A 134 -2.88 16.65 -1.05
N CYS A 135 -2.53 15.71 -0.17
CA CYS A 135 -1.15 15.24 0.01
C CYS A 135 -1.01 13.70 -0.13
N PHE A 136 -2.08 13.02 -0.56
CA PHE A 136 -2.12 11.58 -0.80
C PHE A 136 -0.99 11.10 -1.75
N LEU A 137 -0.33 10.00 -1.39
CA LEU A 137 0.77 9.42 -2.17
C LEU A 137 0.25 8.38 -3.16
N ARG A 138 0.66 8.50 -4.43
CA ARG A 138 0.16 7.71 -5.56
C ARG A 138 1.22 6.82 -6.21
N ALA A 139 2.51 7.14 -6.04
CA ALA A 139 3.61 6.32 -6.53
C ALA A 139 4.80 6.36 -5.57
N ILE A 140 5.60 5.28 -5.56
CA ILE A 140 6.91 5.20 -4.91
C ILE A 140 7.98 4.68 -5.89
N LEU A 141 9.22 5.09 -5.67
CA LEU A 141 10.40 4.68 -6.42
C LEU A 141 11.61 4.72 -5.48
N CYS A 142 12.38 3.64 -5.39
CA CYS A 142 13.70 3.68 -4.78
C CYS A 142 14.78 4.02 -5.82
N THR A 143 15.84 4.68 -5.37
CA THR A 143 17.16 4.70 -6.00
C THR A 143 18.19 4.16 -5.00
N GLU A 144 19.46 4.01 -5.39
CA GLU A 144 20.57 3.52 -4.53
C GLU A 144 20.57 4.02 -3.07
N LYS A 145 20.15 5.27 -2.83
CA LYS A 145 20.34 5.99 -1.57
C LYS A 145 19.06 6.60 -1.01
N GLN A 146 17.94 6.57 -1.75
CA GLN A 146 16.75 7.34 -1.43
C GLN A 146 15.46 6.62 -1.85
N LEU A 147 14.42 6.75 -1.02
CA LEU A 147 13.05 6.40 -1.39
C LEU A 147 12.29 7.68 -1.73
N TRP A 148 11.71 7.73 -2.92
CA TRP A 148 10.91 8.84 -3.44
C TRP A 148 9.43 8.45 -3.40
N GLY A 149 8.58 9.33 -2.90
CA GLY A 149 7.12 9.19 -2.92
C GLY A 149 6.48 10.38 -3.63
N GLY A 150 5.71 10.12 -4.70
CA GLY A 150 4.99 11.15 -5.45
C GLY A 150 3.53 11.23 -5.03
N GLY A 151 3.02 12.43 -4.81
CA GLY A 151 1.64 12.67 -4.36
C GLY A 151 0.89 13.72 -5.17
N GLU A 152 -0.21 14.21 -4.60
CA GLU A 152 -1.15 15.09 -5.32
C GLU A 152 -0.68 16.53 -5.50
N ASN A 153 0.19 17.04 -4.63
CA ASN A 153 0.70 18.42 -4.67
C ASN A 153 2.24 18.55 -4.57
N GLY A 154 2.98 17.44 -4.71
CA GLY A 154 4.44 17.43 -4.57
C GLY A 154 5.08 16.03 -4.57
N LEU A 155 6.38 16.01 -4.28
CA LEU A 155 7.18 14.80 -4.03
C LEU A 155 7.77 14.85 -2.61
N ARG A 156 7.91 13.68 -1.98
CA ARG A 156 8.63 13.45 -0.72
C ARG A 156 9.83 12.55 -0.97
N VAL A 157 10.91 12.77 -0.24
CA VAL A 157 12.15 11.98 -0.34
C VAL A 157 12.65 11.62 1.05
N TRP A 158 12.78 10.32 1.31
CA TRP A 158 13.43 9.75 2.48
C TRP A 158 14.84 9.30 2.09
N ASN A 159 15.84 9.61 2.90
CA ASN A 159 17.19 9.04 2.73
C ASN A 159 17.22 7.63 3.35
N LEU A 160 17.73 6.63 2.63
CA LEU A 160 17.75 5.24 3.10
C LEU A 160 18.67 5.03 4.32
N LYS A 161 19.65 5.93 4.53
CA LYS A 161 20.51 5.96 5.72
C LYS A 161 19.79 6.43 6.98
N ASP A 162 18.81 7.31 6.82
CA ASP A 162 18.19 8.06 7.92
C ASP A 162 16.85 7.41 8.35
N LEU A 163 16.50 6.25 7.77
CA LEU A 163 15.23 5.56 8.03
C LEU A 163 15.05 5.16 9.49
N TYR A 164 16.10 4.68 10.16
CA TYR A 164 16.03 4.28 11.56
C TYR A 164 16.12 5.46 12.53
N SER A 165 16.42 6.66 12.04
CA SER A 165 16.59 7.85 12.87
C SER A 165 15.28 8.32 13.50
N GLU A 166 15.42 9.05 14.61
CA GLU A 166 14.32 9.76 15.27
C GLU A 166 13.65 10.77 14.32
N SER A 167 12.32 10.89 14.42
CA SER A 167 11.56 11.82 13.58
C SER A 167 11.64 13.25 14.09
N GLY A 168 12.35 14.11 13.36
CA GLY A 168 12.27 15.56 13.50
C GLY A 168 11.14 16.21 12.70
N SER A 169 10.03 15.52 12.44
CA SER A 169 8.95 15.98 11.55
C SER A 169 7.57 15.95 12.21
N GLU A 170 6.65 16.80 11.73
CA GLU A 170 5.32 17.04 12.31
C GLU A 170 4.32 15.87 12.15
N GLU A 171 4.67 14.81 11.41
CA GLU A 171 3.79 13.67 11.11
C GLU A 171 4.15 12.48 12.01
N ASP A 172 3.32 12.19 13.02
CA ASP A 172 3.62 11.22 14.09
C ASP A 172 4.08 9.86 13.53
N GLY A 173 5.15 9.33 14.12
CA GLY A 173 5.75 8.06 13.76
C GLY A 173 6.39 7.95 12.37
N THR A 174 6.35 8.94 11.46
CA THR A 174 7.00 8.81 10.14
C THR A 174 8.53 8.88 10.22
N ALA A 175 9.24 8.26 9.27
CA ALA A 175 10.69 8.43 9.12
C ALA A 175 11.04 9.80 8.49
N PRO A 176 12.22 10.39 8.80
CA PRO A 176 12.64 11.70 8.29
C PRO A 176 12.59 11.82 6.76
N PHE A 177 11.97 12.91 6.27
CA PHE A 177 11.82 13.19 4.84
C PHE A 177 11.97 14.67 4.49
N LYS A 178 12.20 14.94 3.20
CA LYS A 178 12.16 16.28 2.60
C LYS A 178 11.02 16.35 1.58
N GLU A 179 10.27 17.45 1.54
CA GLU A 179 9.13 17.66 0.61
C GLU A 179 9.48 18.74 -0.43
N SER A 180 8.95 18.61 -1.64
CA SER A 180 9.07 19.63 -2.70
C SER A 180 8.18 20.84 -2.42
N VAL A 181 8.45 21.97 -3.09
CA VAL A 181 7.53 23.12 -3.10
C VAL A 181 6.12 22.68 -3.54
N LYS A 182 5.10 23.11 -2.78
CA LYS A 182 3.69 22.75 -3.00
C LYS A 182 3.13 23.43 -4.27
N GLY A 183 2.16 22.78 -4.91
CA GLY A 183 1.51 23.29 -6.15
C GLY A 183 1.99 22.64 -7.44
N VAL A 184 2.80 21.58 -7.36
CA VAL A 184 3.07 20.70 -8.50
C VAL A 184 1.81 19.87 -8.79
N SER A 185 1.43 19.74 -10.06
CA SER A 185 0.26 18.92 -10.46
C SER A 185 0.42 17.46 -10.01
N ALA A 186 -0.68 16.81 -9.63
CA ALA A 186 -0.70 15.44 -9.13
C ALA A 186 0.16 14.46 -9.94
N LEU A 187 1.07 13.79 -9.25
CA LEU A 187 1.99 12.83 -9.84
C LEU A 187 1.29 11.49 -10.09
N MET A 188 1.60 10.89 -11.24
CA MET A 188 0.97 9.66 -11.74
C MET A 188 1.96 8.50 -11.84
N CYS A 189 3.19 8.76 -12.29
CA CYS A 189 4.25 7.75 -12.43
C CYS A 189 5.65 8.33 -12.18
N LEU A 190 6.61 7.48 -11.83
CA LEU A 190 8.00 7.78 -11.50
C LEU A 190 8.93 6.77 -12.21
N VAL A 191 10.09 7.22 -12.68
CA VAL A 191 11.21 6.36 -13.11
C VAL A 191 12.55 6.99 -12.72
N GLY A 192 13.46 6.19 -12.17
CA GLY A 192 14.78 6.65 -11.72
C GLY A 192 15.83 6.52 -12.80
N ASP A 193 16.73 7.50 -12.90
CA ASP A 193 17.93 7.40 -13.72
C ASP A 193 19.13 7.00 -12.86
N GLU A 194 19.19 5.72 -12.49
CA GLU A 194 20.28 5.18 -11.68
C GLU A 194 21.63 5.16 -12.42
N GLY A 195 21.63 5.36 -13.74
CA GLY A 195 22.72 4.96 -14.62
C GLY A 195 23.68 6.05 -15.07
N SER A 196 23.78 7.16 -14.36
CA SER A 196 24.65 8.28 -14.79
C SER A 196 25.39 8.95 -13.64
N GLY A 197 25.30 8.43 -12.42
CA GLY A 197 25.76 9.09 -11.19
C GLY A 197 25.07 10.43 -10.91
N SER A 198 24.06 10.79 -11.72
CA SER A 198 23.45 12.11 -11.78
C SER A 198 22.43 12.37 -10.66
N GLY A 199 21.89 11.30 -10.06
CA GLY A 199 20.82 11.35 -9.08
C GLY A 199 19.51 11.91 -9.64
N LEU A 200 19.23 11.68 -10.93
CA LEU A 200 18.02 12.18 -11.58
C LEU A 200 16.83 11.22 -11.40
N VAL A 201 15.66 11.80 -11.17
CA VAL A 201 14.37 11.10 -11.14
C VAL A 201 13.40 11.81 -12.06
N TRP A 202 12.70 11.04 -12.91
CA TRP A 202 11.72 11.56 -13.86
C TRP A 202 10.30 11.23 -13.37
N SER A 203 9.37 12.17 -13.49
CA SER A 203 7.99 11.98 -13.08
C SER A 203 6.99 12.44 -14.14
N GLY A 204 5.94 11.64 -14.31
CA GLY A 204 4.79 11.94 -15.16
C GLY A 204 3.60 12.41 -14.32
N HIS A 205 2.87 13.42 -14.83
CA HIS A 205 1.87 14.14 -14.07
C HIS A 205 0.51 14.24 -14.77
N ARG A 206 -0.52 14.55 -13.97
CA ARG A 206 -1.90 14.75 -14.42
C ARG A 206 -2.03 15.92 -15.42
N ASP A 207 -1.17 16.93 -15.32
CA ASP A 207 -1.10 18.06 -16.27
C ASP A 207 -0.43 17.73 -17.62
N GLY A 208 -0.09 16.46 -17.87
CA GLY A 208 0.52 16.00 -19.13
C GLY A 208 1.98 16.40 -19.31
N LYS A 209 2.61 16.94 -18.26
CA LYS A 209 4.05 17.26 -18.25
C LYS A 209 4.87 16.09 -17.72
N VAL A 210 6.10 16.02 -18.23
CA VAL A 210 7.18 15.26 -17.59
C VAL A 210 8.10 16.26 -16.91
N ARG A 211 8.53 15.92 -15.68
CA ARG A 211 9.45 16.70 -14.85
C ARG A 211 10.68 15.86 -14.51
N CYS A 212 11.82 16.53 -14.36
CA CYS A 212 13.09 15.94 -13.98
C CYS A 212 13.54 16.56 -12.66
N TRP A 213 13.88 15.74 -11.68
CA TRP A 213 14.29 16.14 -10.34
C TRP A 213 15.74 15.80 -10.10
N LYS A 214 16.50 16.69 -9.47
CA LYS A 214 17.91 16.48 -9.12
C LYS A 214 18.17 16.78 -7.65
N MET A 215 18.90 15.89 -6.98
CA MET A 215 19.46 16.15 -5.66
C MET A 215 20.53 17.24 -5.72
N MET A 216 20.49 18.16 -4.75
CA MET A 216 21.54 19.16 -4.54
C MET A 216 22.63 18.53 -3.65
N ASN A 217 23.89 18.53 -4.08
CA ASN A 217 25.01 18.08 -3.25
C ASN A 217 25.35 19.18 -2.22
N GLN A 218 25.22 18.88 -0.92
CA GLN A 218 25.45 19.84 0.16
C GLN A 218 26.88 20.41 0.22
N ASN A 219 27.84 19.79 -0.47
CA ASN A 219 29.24 20.25 -0.56
C ASN A 219 29.48 21.34 -1.63
N GLN A 220 28.44 21.87 -2.30
CA GLN A 220 28.58 22.99 -3.23
C GLN A 220 27.63 24.14 -2.88
N ASN A 221 28.22 25.33 -2.67
CA ASN A 221 27.58 26.63 -2.43
C ASN A 221 26.83 26.84 -1.10
N GLN A 222 27.59 27.00 0.00
CA GLN A 222 27.11 27.77 1.17
C GLN A 222 27.08 29.30 0.91
N ASN A 223 27.72 29.80 -0.15
CA ASN A 223 27.92 31.23 -0.41
C ASN A 223 27.20 31.73 -1.67
N GLN A 224 25.87 31.91 -1.61
CA GLN A 224 25.18 33.12 -2.13
C GLN A 224 23.66 33.06 -1.91
N TYR A 225 23.11 34.15 -1.34
CA TYR A 225 21.69 34.46 -1.10
C TYR A 225 20.89 33.47 -0.24
N GLY A 226 20.48 33.95 0.94
CA GLY A 226 19.74 33.16 1.94
C GLY A 226 18.28 32.88 1.55
N CYS A 227 18.05 31.84 0.76
CA CYS A 227 16.75 31.21 0.58
C CYS A 227 16.76 29.81 1.22
N LEU A 228 15.87 29.57 2.19
CA LEU A 228 15.78 28.32 2.95
C LEU A 228 15.23 27.17 2.09
N SER A 229 16.11 26.54 1.31
CA SER A 229 15.81 25.37 0.47
C SER A 229 16.93 24.34 0.48
N ASP A 230 17.21 23.75 1.64
CA ASP A 230 18.06 22.55 1.78
C ASP A 230 17.33 21.31 1.23
N GLY A 231 17.10 21.28 -0.08
CA GLY A 231 16.26 20.29 -0.75
C GLY A 231 16.56 20.11 -2.24
N PHE A 232 16.01 19.05 -2.81
CA PHE A 232 16.10 18.73 -4.24
C PHE A 232 15.27 19.71 -5.09
N ARG A 233 15.62 19.84 -6.37
CA ARG A 233 14.97 20.82 -7.27
C ARG A 233 14.44 20.19 -8.55
N GLU A 234 13.42 20.82 -9.14
CA GLU A 234 13.11 20.64 -10.56
C GLU A 234 14.32 21.14 -11.38
N ALA A 235 14.84 20.27 -12.23
CA ALA A 235 15.94 20.54 -13.15
C ALA A 235 15.42 20.97 -14.53
N LEU A 236 14.42 20.24 -15.04
CA LEU A 236 13.81 20.38 -16.36
C LEU A 236 12.32 19.98 -16.31
N SER A 237 11.49 20.63 -17.12
CA SER A 237 10.03 20.40 -17.17
C SER A 237 9.48 20.79 -18.54
N TRP A 238 8.68 19.92 -19.17
CA TRP A 238 8.11 20.16 -20.50
C TRP A 238 6.75 19.48 -20.68
N GLN A 239 5.97 19.98 -21.65
CA GLN A 239 4.68 19.39 -22.03
C GLN A 239 4.90 18.18 -22.94
N ALA A 240 4.67 16.97 -22.42
CA ALA A 240 4.82 15.72 -23.16
C ALA A 240 3.53 15.37 -23.93
N HIS A 241 2.41 15.37 -23.22
CA HIS A 241 1.08 14.97 -23.70
C HIS A 241 0.03 16.06 -23.47
N ARG A 242 -1.16 15.88 -24.04
CA ARG A 242 -2.34 16.73 -23.78
C ARG A 242 -3.21 16.20 -22.63
N GLY A 243 -3.21 14.89 -22.41
CA GLY A 243 -3.77 14.22 -21.25
C GLY A 243 -2.69 13.84 -20.23
N PRO A 244 -3.04 13.15 -19.14
CA PRO A 244 -2.11 12.76 -18.07
C PRO A 244 -1.03 11.79 -18.57
N VAL A 245 0.19 11.92 -18.03
CA VAL A 245 1.27 10.95 -18.27
C VAL A 245 1.07 9.74 -17.35
N LEU A 246 0.54 8.64 -17.89
CA LEU A 246 0.14 7.47 -17.11
C LEU A 246 1.32 6.55 -16.78
N SER A 247 2.29 6.44 -17.70
CA SER A 247 3.44 5.55 -17.57
C SER A 247 4.72 6.18 -18.13
N LEU A 248 5.86 5.78 -17.56
CA LEU A 248 7.21 6.14 -17.99
C LEU A 248 8.13 4.92 -17.90
N CYS A 249 9.05 4.76 -18.85
CA CYS A 249 10.20 3.86 -18.72
C CYS A 249 11.42 4.42 -19.47
N ILE A 250 12.62 3.94 -19.13
CA ILE A 250 13.85 4.25 -19.88
C ILE A 250 14.31 2.98 -20.59
N SER A 251 14.57 3.09 -21.90
CA SER A 251 14.95 1.97 -22.77
C SER A 251 16.39 1.49 -22.52
N SER A 252 16.72 0.30 -23.04
CA SER A 252 18.10 -0.24 -23.04
C SER A 252 19.14 0.65 -23.74
N HIS A 253 18.72 1.65 -24.53
CA HIS A 253 19.58 2.60 -25.25
C HIS A 253 19.59 4.02 -24.62
N GLY A 254 18.80 4.24 -23.57
CA GLY A 254 18.71 5.49 -22.82
C GLY A 254 17.57 6.43 -23.24
N ASP A 255 16.86 6.15 -24.34
CA ASP A 255 15.67 6.92 -24.73
C ASP A 255 14.59 6.81 -23.62
N LEU A 256 13.96 7.93 -23.26
CA LEU A 256 12.86 8.03 -22.28
C LEU A 256 11.51 7.89 -22.99
N TRP A 257 10.68 6.91 -22.60
CA TRP A 257 9.38 6.62 -23.20
C TRP A 257 8.25 7.01 -22.24
N SER A 258 7.11 7.48 -22.77
CA SER A 258 5.93 7.86 -21.99
C SER A 258 4.62 7.45 -22.65
N GLY A 259 3.72 6.89 -21.84
CA GLY A 259 2.36 6.52 -22.22
C GLY A 259 1.32 7.47 -21.62
N SER A 260 0.24 7.70 -22.36
CA SER A 260 -0.87 8.57 -21.98
C SER A 260 -2.21 7.95 -22.42
N GLU A 261 -3.31 8.61 -22.08
CA GLU A 261 -4.68 8.25 -22.49
C GLU A 261 -4.85 8.10 -24.01
N GLY A 262 -5.82 7.28 -24.41
CA GLY A 262 -6.26 7.12 -25.79
C GLY A 262 -5.25 6.46 -26.73
N GLY A 263 -4.21 5.80 -26.20
CA GLY A 263 -3.14 5.16 -26.98
C GLY A 263 -2.05 6.12 -27.47
N ALA A 264 -1.79 7.21 -26.74
CA ALA A 264 -0.71 8.14 -27.06
C ALA A 264 0.64 7.66 -26.48
N LEU A 265 1.58 7.30 -27.36
CA LEU A 265 2.93 6.84 -27.02
C LEU A 265 3.98 7.78 -27.64
N LYS A 266 4.93 8.26 -26.82
CA LYS A 266 6.02 9.15 -27.25
C LYS A 266 7.33 8.79 -26.57
N LEU A 267 8.44 8.96 -27.29
CA LEU A 267 9.79 8.87 -26.72
C LEU A 267 10.62 10.13 -26.97
N TRP A 268 11.64 10.34 -26.13
CA TRP A 268 12.68 11.35 -26.29
C TRP A 268 14.05 10.66 -26.42
N PRO A 269 14.85 10.97 -27.46
CA PRO A 269 16.21 10.46 -27.60
C PRO A 269 17.09 10.87 -26.42
N TRP A 270 17.94 9.97 -25.92
CA TRP A 270 18.90 10.31 -24.86
C TRP A 270 19.77 11.51 -25.23
N GLU A 271 20.19 11.59 -26.48
CA GLU A 271 21.08 12.64 -26.99
C GLU A 271 20.48 14.06 -26.84
N ALA A 272 19.15 14.18 -26.97
CA ALA A 272 18.43 15.44 -26.75
C ALA A 272 18.24 15.77 -25.27
N LEU A 273 18.02 14.76 -24.42
CA LEU A 273 17.91 14.90 -22.98
C LEU A 273 19.27 15.31 -22.35
N ALA A 274 20.35 14.64 -22.74
CA ALA A 274 21.71 14.96 -22.32
C ALA A 274 22.08 16.42 -22.64
N LYS A 275 21.82 16.85 -23.89
CA LYS A 275 22.05 18.23 -24.33
C LYS A 275 21.22 19.25 -23.54
N ALA A 276 19.98 18.91 -23.17
CA ALA A 276 19.15 19.78 -22.35
C ALA A 276 19.60 19.84 -20.87
N LEU A 277 20.12 18.73 -20.34
CA LEU A 277 20.65 18.62 -18.98
C LEU A 277 22.03 19.28 -18.80
N SER A 278 22.79 19.48 -19.89
CA SER A 278 24.06 20.22 -19.88
C SER A 278 23.92 21.75 -19.95
N LEU A 279 22.72 22.27 -20.25
CA LEU A 279 22.47 23.71 -20.32
C LEU A 279 22.38 24.36 -18.93
N THR A 280 22.69 25.64 -18.85
CA THR A 280 22.75 26.38 -17.57
C THR A 280 21.37 26.65 -16.97
N ALA A 281 21.37 27.12 -15.72
CA ALA A 281 20.16 27.47 -14.99
C ALA A 281 19.31 28.57 -15.67
N GLU A 282 19.94 29.44 -16.45
CA GLU A 282 19.33 30.56 -17.17
C GLU A 282 18.74 30.11 -18.52
N GLU A 283 19.38 29.13 -19.17
CA GLU A 283 18.97 28.55 -20.46
C GLU A 283 17.82 27.54 -20.37
N ARG A 284 17.28 27.29 -19.16
CA ARG A 284 16.16 26.34 -18.94
C ARG A 284 14.98 26.47 -19.91
N PRO A 285 14.50 27.66 -20.31
CA PRO A 285 13.42 27.78 -21.28
C PRO A 285 13.79 27.19 -22.65
N MET A 286 15.07 27.33 -23.06
CA MET A 286 15.60 26.74 -24.29
C MET A 286 15.79 25.23 -24.15
N ALA A 287 16.30 24.77 -23.00
CA ALA A 287 16.40 23.33 -22.69
C ALA A 287 15.04 22.63 -22.76
N ALA A 288 14.00 23.22 -22.15
CA ALA A 288 12.63 22.71 -22.21
C ALA A 288 12.07 22.71 -23.65
N LEU A 289 12.35 23.74 -24.44
CA LEU A 289 11.93 23.83 -25.85
C LEU A 289 12.61 22.75 -26.72
N ILE A 290 13.90 22.48 -26.51
CA ILE A 290 14.66 21.44 -27.21
C ILE A 290 14.04 20.06 -26.94
N VAL A 291 13.76 19.73 -25.68
CA VAL A 291 13.14 18.44 -25.32
C VAL A 291 11.68 18.40 -25.82
N GLN A 292 10.90 19.46 -25.68
CA GLN A 292 9.53 19.50 -26.18
C GLN A 292 9.42 19.31 -27.71
N ARG A 293 10.48 19.61 -28.48
CA ARG A 293 10.51 19.46 -29.95
C ARG A 293 11.16 18.17 -30.45
N SER A 294 11.95 17.48 -29.64
CA SER A 294 12.69 16.27 -30.03
C SER A 294 11.95 14.95 -29.78
N TYR A 295 10.65 15.01 -29.45
CA TYR A 295 9.83 13.80 -29.27
C TYR A 295 9.58 13.09 -30.61
N ILE A 296 9.56 11.77 -30.58
CA ILE A 296 9.12 10.94 -31.69
C ILE A 296 7.74 10.36 -31.35
N ASP A 297 6.78 10.56 -32.25
CA ASP A 297 5.42 10.02 -32.17
C ASP A 297 5.36 8.68 -32.92
N LEU A 298 5.48 7.58 -32.19
CA LEU A 298 5.48 6.24 -32.78
C LEU A 298 4.14 5.88 -33.44
N ARG A 299 3.04 6.45 -32.96
CA ARG A 299 1.71 6.20 -33.53
C ARG A 299 1.56 6.85 -34.91
N SER A 300 2.20 7.99 -35.14
CA SER A 300 2.24 8.64 -36.46
C SER A 300 2.86 7.71 -37.53
N GLN A 301 3.92 6.97 -37.18
CA GLN A 301 4.61 6.03 -38.08
C GLN A 301 3.71 4.84 -38.45
N LEU A 302 2.91 4.33 -37.51
CA LEU A 302 1.94 3.25 -37.76
C LEU A 302 0.79 3.62 -38.70
N SER A 303 0.53 4.91 -38.93
CA SER A 303 -0.53 5.35 -39.86
C SER A 303 -0.24 4.98 -41.32
N VAL A 304 1.03 4.77 -41.68
CA VAL A 304 1.48 4.33 -43.01
C VAL A 304 1.24 2.82 -43.20
N ASN A 305 1.51 2.01 -42.17
CA ASN A 305 1.39 0.55 -42.23
C ASN A 305 -0.01 0.02 -41.82
N GLY A 306 -0.89 0.90 -41.36
CA GLY A 306 -2.33 0.63 -41.32
C GLY A 306 -2.84 -0.16 -40.10
N PHE A 307 -2.16 -0.09 -38.96
CA PHE A 307 -2.56 -0.61 -37.64
C PHE A 307 -3.44 0.39 -36.84
N SER A 308 -4.27 1.19 -37.53
CA SER A 308 -4.74 2.49 -37.02
C SER A 308 -5.82 2.46 -35.93
N SER A 309 -6.51 1.33 -35.71
CA SER A 309 -7.66 1.23 -34.79
C SER A 309 -7.33 0.71 -33.37
N MET A 310 -6.37 -0.19 -33.22
CA MET A 310 -6.27 -1.01 -31.99
C MET A 310 -5.51 -0.32 -30.85
N LEU A 311 -4.52 0.53 -31.16
CA LEU A 311 -3.84 1.38 -30.16
C LEU A 311 -4.69 2.62 -29.82
N THR A 312 -5.88 2.38 -29.27
CA THR A 312 -6.80 3.41 -28.76
C THR A 312 -7.06 3.31 -27.25
N SER A 313 -6.59 2.26 -26.59
CA SER A 313 -6.63 2.11 -25.13
C SER A 313 -5.55 2.92 -24.42
N ASP A 314 -5.84 3.35 -23.19
CA ASP A 314 -4.91 4.08 -22.32
C ASP A 314 -3.65 3.25 -21.99
N ILE A 315 -2.44 3.82 -22.16
CA ILE A 315 -1.18 3.10 -21.94
C ILE A 315 -0.79 3.16 -20.46
N LYS A 316 -1.37 2.27 -19.66
CA LYS A 316 -1.22 2.20 -18.20
C LYS A 316 0.16 1.73 -17.74
N ASN A 317 0.78 0.78 -18.44
CA ASN A 317 2.07 0.23 -18.08
C ASN A 317 3.04 0.28 -19.27
N LEU A 318 4.29 0.66 -18.97
CA LEU A 318 5.43 0.59 -19.87
C LEU A 318 6.54 -0.19 -19.16
N LEU A 319 7.20 -1.09 -19.88
CA LEU A 319 8.26 -1.95 -19.36
C LEU A 319 9.41 -2.01 -20.36
N SER A 320 10.65 -1.84 -19.87
CA SER A 320 11.88 -1.95 -20.66
C SER A 320 12.51 -3.31 -20.43
N ASP A 321 12.50 -4.16 -21.45
CA ASP A 321 13.21 -5.43 -21.44
C ASP A 321 14.65 -5.20 -21.89
N LYS A 322 15.56 -5.09 -20.91
CA LYS A 322 17.01 -5.03 -21.16
C LYS A 322 17.56 -6.35 -21.71
N SER A 323 16.93 -7.49 -21.45
CA SER A 323 17.45 -8.81 -21.81
C SER A 323 17.43 -9.04 -23.32
N SER A 324 16.32 -8.68 -23.99
CA SER A 324 16.15 -8.79 -25.44
C SER A 324 16.10 -7.45 -26.20
N ALA A 325 16.42 -6.35 -25.51
CA ALA A 325 16.45 -4.99 -26.04
C ALA A 325 15.12 -4.50 -26.65
N LYS A 326 14.01 -4.69 -25.91
CA LYS A 326 12.64 -4.33 -26.34
C LYS A 326 11.94 -3.43 -25.33
N VAL A 327 10.90 -2.74 -25.77
CA VAL A 327 9.95 -2.03 -24.91
C VAL A 327 8.56 -2.65 -25.09
N TRP A 328 7.89 -2.90 -23.97
CA TRP A 328 6.50 -3.37 -23.92
C TRP A 328 5.60 -2.22 -23.50
N SER A 329 4.51 -1.98 -24.24
CA SER A 329 3.44 -1.06 -23.86
C SER A 329 2.14 -1.83 -23.70
N ALA A 330 1.51 -1.74 -22.53
CA ALA A 330 0.30 -2.48 -22.19
C ALA A 330 -0.91 -1.55 -21.96
N GLY A 331 -2.01 -1.89 -22.62
CA GLY A 331 -3.35 -1.43 -22.27
C GLY A 331 -4.04 -2.44 -21.32
N TYR A 332 -5.37 -2.38 -21.26
CA TYR A 332 -6.18 -3.28 -20.42
C TYR A 332 -6.28 -4.71 -20.98
N LEU A 333 -6.40 -4.86 -22.30
CA LEU A 333 -6.70 -6.14 -22.98
C LEU A 333 -5.69 -6.51 -24.07
N SER A 334 -4.71 -5.63 -24.34
CA SER A 334 -3.74 -5.78 -25.43
C SER A 334 -2.37 -5.23 -25.07
N PHE A 335 -1.36 -5.82 -25.71
CA PHE A 335 0.05 -5.51 -25.59
C PHE A 335 0.63 -5.17 -26.96
N ALA A 336 1.58 -4.24 -26.98
CA ALA A 336 2.41 -3.96 -28.16
C ALA A 336 3.89 -4.02 -27.77
N LEU A 337 4.65 -4.70 -28.62
CA LEU A 337 6.07 -5.00 -28.46
C LEU A 337 6.88 -4.20 -29.46
N TRP A 338 7.86 -3.44 -28.98
CA TRP A 338 8.66 -2.50 -29.76
C TRP A 338 10.15 -2.82 -29.64
N ASP A 339 10.90 -2.61 -30.72
CA ASP A 339 12.37 -2.66 -30.68
C ASP A 339 12.93 -1.41 -29.98
N ALA A 340 13.87 -1.56 -29.04
CA ALA A 340 14.40 -0.41 -28.29
C ALA A 340 15.46 0.41 -29.07
N ARG A 341 16.05 -0.14 -30.13
CA ARG A 341 17.08 0.47 -30.98
C ARG A 341 16.44 1.17 -32.19
N THR A 342 15.72 0.42 -33.02
CA THR A 342 15.08 0.90 -34.26
C THR A 342 13.80 1.68 -33.99
N ARG A 343 13.14 1.39 -32.84
CA ARG A 343 11.84 1.94 -32.40
C ARG A 343 10.64 1.42 -33.20
N GLU A 344 10.84 0.37 -34.01
CA GLU A 344 9.78 -0.24 -34.81
C GLU A 344 8.84 -1.12 -33.97
N LEU A 345 7.59 -1.25 -34.42
CA LEU A 345 6.59 -2.14 -33.82
C LEU A 345 6.81 -3.57 -34.32
N LEU A 346 7.11 -4.49 -33.41
CA LEU A 346 7.41 -5.90 -33.70
C LEU A 346 6.16 -6.79 -33.67
N LYS A 347 5.25 -6.57 -32.70
CA LYS A 347 4.07 -7.43 -32.47
C LYS A 347 2.95 -6.66 -31.74
N VAL A 348 1.69 -6.99 -32.03
CA VAL A 348 0.52 -6.62 -31.24
C VAL A 348 -0.29 -7.88 -30.95
N PHE A 349 -0.71 -8.06 -29.70
CA PHE A 349 -1.41 -9.26 -29.25
C PHE A 349 -2.33 -8.98 -28.06
N ASN A 350 -3.35 -9.82 -27.88
CA ASN A 350 -4.31 -9.70 -26.79
C ASN A 350 -3.85 -10.42 -25.50
N ILE A 351 -4.65 -10.36 -24.44
CA ILE A 351 -4.41 -11.07 -23.16
C ILE A 351 -4.33 -12.60 -23.27
N ASP A 352 -4.79 -13.21 -24.36
CA ASP A 352 -4.66 -14.65 -24.62
C ASP A 352 -3.47 -14.97 -25.55
N GLY A 353 -2.63 -13.98 -25.88
CA GLY A 353 -1.42 -14.13 -26.71
C GLY A 353 -1.69 -14.25 -28.21
N GLN A 354 -2.94 -14.08 -28.63
CA GLN A 354 -3.32 -14.14 -30.04
C GLN A 354 -2.90 -12.84 -30.75
N ILE A 355 -2.32 -12.98 -31.95
CA ILE A 355 -1.84 -11.85 -32.75
C ILE A 355 -3.03 -11.19 -33.45
N GLU A 356 -3.23 -9.89 -33.23
CA GLU A 356 -4.34 -9.12 -33.83
C GLU A 356 -4.03 -8.74 -35.29
N ASN A 357 -4.15 -9.73 -36.19
CA ASN A 357 -4.02 -9.54 -37.63
C ASN A 357 -5.35 -9.14 -38.29
N ARG A 358 -5.26 -8.56 -39.49
CA ARG A 358 -6.36 -7.90 -40.20
C ARG A 358 -7.46 -8.84 -40.71
N VAL A 359 -8.69 -8.35 -40.56
CA VAL A 359 -9.88 -8.62 -41.40
C VAL A 359 -10.29 -10.09 -41.55
N ASP A 360 -11.36 -10.45 -40.83
CA ASP A 360 -12.41 -11.30 -41.41
C ASP A 360 -13.75 -10.57 -41.26
N MET A 361 -14.45 -10.37 -42.37
CA MET A 361 -15.77 -9.71 -42.42
C MET A 361 -16.63 -10.44 -43.46
N SER A 362 -16.59 -11.77 -43.41
CA SER A 362 -16.97 -12.66 -44.52
C SER A 362 -17.66 -13.96 -44.09
N LEU A 363 -18.24 -14.03 -42.87
CA LEU A 363 -19.03 -15.18 -42.41
C LEU A 363 -20.38 -14.79 -41.80
N LEU A 364 -21.32 -14.42 -42.66
CA LEU A 364 -22.77 -14.53 -42.41
C LEU A 364 -23.41 -15.22 -43.62
N PRO A 365 -24.14 -16.35 -43.45
CA PRO A 365 -24.93 -16.95 -44.52
C PRO A 365 -26.10 -16.05 -44.94
N ASP A 366 -26.56 -16.24 -46.18
CA ASP A 366 -27.60 -15.42 -46.83
C ASP A 366 -28.87 -15.24 -45.98
N PHE A 367 -29.35 -14.00 -45.89
CA PHE A 367 -30.77 -13.68 -45.81
C PHE A 367 -31.11 -12.53 -46.76
N SER A 368 -32.33 -12.59 -47.30
CA SER A 368 -32.68 -11.99 -48.59
C SER A 368 -32.95 -10.47 -48.57
N LEU A 369 -32.62 -9.85 -49.69
CA LEU A 369 -32.92 -8.46 -50.04
C LEU A 369 -34.42 -8.27 -50.34
N GLU A 370 -35.12 -7.46 -49.56
CA GLU A 370 -36.40 -6.82 -49.92
C GLU A 370 -36.69 -5.60 -49.03
N ASP A 371 -37.72 -4.81 -49.38
CA ASP A 371 -38.24 -3.61 -48.67
C ASP A 371 -37.32 -2.36 -48.49
N GLU A 372 -36.97 -1.69 -49.60
CA GLU A 372 -36.64 -0.23 -49.59
C GLU A 372 -37.46 0.59 -50.62
N VAL A 373 -38.79 0.49 -50.61
CA VAL A 373 -39.66 1.34 -51.46
C VAL A 373 -40.90 1.88 -50.73
N LYS A 374 -40.68 2.80 -49.77
CA LYS A 374 -41.62 3.82 -49.21
C LYS A 374 -40.83 4.75 -48.27
N MET A 375 -40.96 6.08 -48.25
CA MET A 375 -41.85 6.99 -48.99
C MET A 375 -41.09 8.21 -49.55
N LYS A 376 -41.52 8.73 -50.70
CA LYS A 376 -41.52 10.18 -50.99
C LYS A 376 -42.95 10.67 -50.86
N ILE A 377 -43.19 11.86 -50.28
CA ILE A 377 -44.25 12.84 -50.64
C ILE A 377 -44.33 14.02 -49.62
N VAL A 378 -44.13 15.27 -50.10
CA VAL A 378 -44.94 16.51 -49.79
C VAL A 378 -44.87 17.13 -48.36
N THR A 379 -44.74 18.46 -48.10
CA THR A 379 -44.55 19.68 -48.96
C THR A 379 -44.07 20.96 -48.20
N SER A 380 -43.48 21.89 -48.99
CA SER A 380 -43.68 23.36 -49.01
C SER A 380 -43.42 24.31 -47.80
N SER A 381 -42.32 25.07 -47.91
CA SER A 381 -42.24 26.56 -47.93
C SER A 381 -42.86 27.47 -46.84
N LYS A 382 -42.04 28.41 -46.33
CA LYS A 382 -42.30 29.87 -46.36
C LYS A 382 -40.99 30.68 -46.25
N LYS A 383 -41.04 32.02 -46.38
CA LYS A 383 -39.91 32.90 -46.74
C LYS A 383 -40.10 34.32 -46.16
N ASP A 384 -39.09 34.92 -45.51
CA ASP A 384 -38.41 36.19 -45.91
C ASP A 384 -37.45 36.83 -44.86
N LYS A 385 -36.42 37.52 -45.38
CA LYS A 385 -35.60 38.67 -44.89
C LYS A 385 -34.95 38.79 -43.48
N MET A 386 -33.61 38.95 -43.51
CA MET A 386 -32.74 39.97 -42.85
C MET A 386 -32.82 40.15 -41.30
N GLN A 387 -31.73 40.17 -40.50
CA GLN A 387 -30.44 40.85 -40.66
C GLN A 387 -29.42 40.45 -39.54
N ASN A 388 -28.11 40.54 -39.82
CA ASN A 388 -26.95 40.56 -38.90
C ASN A 388 -26.90 39.68 -37.62
N SER A 389 -26.15 38.57 -37.67
CA SER A 389 -25.15 38.20 -36.62
C SER A 389 -24.30 36.98 -37.00
N PHE A 390 -23.23 37.19 -37.78
CA PHE A 390 -22.22 36.14 -38.04
C PHE A 390 -21.30 35.97 -36.82
N GLY A 391 -21.59 35.02 -35.93
CA GLY A 391 -20.79 34.91 -34.69
C GLY A 391 -21.06 33.77 -33.69
N PHE A 392 -21.58 32.60 -34.10
CA PHE A 392 -21.80 31.50 -33.13
C PHE A 392 -21.55 30.07 -33.65
N PHE A 393 -22.06 29.71 -34.83
CA PHE A 393 -22.20 28.31 -35.24
C PHE A 393 -20.92 27.56 -35.70
N GLN A 394 -19.75 28.19 -35.68
CA GLN A 394 -18.48 27.48 -35.95
C GLN A 394 -17.97 26.69 -34.72
N ARG A 395 -18.42 27.01 -33.49
CA ARG A 395 -17.97 26.31 -32.27
C ARG A 395 -18.72 25.01 -31.97
N SER A 396 -19.93 24.82 -32.49
CA SER A 396 -20.76 23.65 -32.19
C SER A 396 -20.29 22.35 -32.85
N ARG A 397 -19.65 22.41 -34.04
CA ARG A 397 -19.10 21.22 -34.71
C ARG A 397 -18.01 20.51 -33.89
N ASN A 398 -17.13 21.27 -33.24
CA ASN A 398 -16.06 20.70 -32.41
C ASN A 398 -16.61 20.08 -31.10
N ALA A 399 -17.65 20.68 -30.51
CA ALA A 399 -18.31 20.15 -29.33
C ALA A 399 -19.04 18.82 -29.62
N ILE A 400 -19.77 18.73 -30.73
CA ILE A 400 -20.53 17.53 -31.11
C ILE A 400 -19.60 16.37 -31.49
N MET A 401 -18.46 16.62 -32.15
CA MET A 401 -17.45 15.59 -32.36
C MET A 401 -16.85 15.08 -31.04
N GLY A 402 -16.55 15.96 -30.08
CA GLY A 402 -16.07 15.57 -28.75
C GLY A 402 -17.06 14.66 -28.00
N ALA A 403 -18.37 14.94 -28.11
CA ALA A 403 -19.42 14.08 -27.54
C ALA A 403 -19.51 12.72 -28.25
N ALA A 404 -19.51 12.69 -29.59
CA ALA A 404 -19.55 11.44 -30.36
C ALA A 404 -18.28 10.58 -30.23
N ASP A 405 -17.16 11.19 -29.85
CA ASP A 405 -15.89 10.54 -29.53
C ASP A 405 -15.86 10.02 -28.07
N ALA A 406 -16.43 10.76 -27.12
CA ALA A 406 -16.68 10.27 -25.75
C ALA A 406 -17.67 9.10 -25.73
N VAL A 407 -18.77 9.17 -26.49
CA VAL A 407 -19.74 8.07 -26.63
C VAL A 407 -19.09 6.86 -27.30
N ARG A 408 -18.18 7.05 -28.28
CA ARG A 408 -17.39 5.93 -28.84
C ARG A 408 -16.38 5.34 -27.86
N ARG A 409 -15.76 6.14 -26.98
CA ARG A 409 -14.95 5.61 -25.85
C ARG A 409 -15.79 4.81 -24.85
N VAL A 410 -17.07 5.14 -24.65
CA VAL A 410 -17.99 4.35 -23.82
C VAL A 410 -18.47 3.09 -24.54
N ALA A 411 -18.79 3.17 -25.83
CA ALA A 411 -19.18 2.02 -26.66
C ALA A 411 -18.03 0.99 -26.81
N ALA A 412 -16.79 1.46 -26.99
CA ALA A 412 -15.60 0.60 -27.02
C ALA A 412 -15.31 -0.07 -25.65
N ARG A 413 -15.81 0.51 -24.55
CA ARG A 413 -15.79 -0.08 -23.19
C ARG A 413 -17.02 -0.97 -22.91
N SER A 414 -17.86 -1.27 -23.90
CA SER A 414 -19.05 -2.11 -23.77
C SER A 414 -19.18 -3.18 -24.87
N GLY A 415 -18.05 -3.58 -25.47
CA GLY A 415 -17.94 -4.91 -26.06
C GLY A 415 -17.96 -5.96 -24.96
N PHE A 416 -18.81 -7.00 -25.08
CA PHE A 416 -19.01 -8.04 -24.07
C PHE A 416 -17.82 -9.03 -24.00
N GLY A 417 -16.69 -8.57 -23.47
CA GLY A 417 -15.57 -9.39 -23.03
C GLY A 417 -15.53 -9.49 -21.49
N ASP A 418 -14.83 -10.49 -20.96
CA ASP A 418 -14.75 -10.74 -19.52
C ASP A 418 -13.83 -9.73 -18.81
N ASP A 419 -14.42 -8.61 -18.36
CA ASP A 419 -13.77 -7.45 -17.71
C ASP A 419 -12.97 -7.83 -16.44
N ASN A 420 -13.17 -9.05 -15.92
CA ASN A 420 -12.41 -9.65 -14.83
C ASN A 420 -10.95 -9.99 -15.22
N ARG A 421 -10.65 -10.27 -16.49
CA ARG A 421 -9.30 -10.70 -16.94
C ARG A 421 -8.37 -9.56 -17.36
N ARG A 422 -8.80 -8.30 -17.31
CA ARG A 422 -7.97 -7.15 -17.73
C ARG A 422 -6.66 -7.04 -16.94
N THR A 423 -5.59 -6.64 -17.63
CA THR A 423 -4.25 -6.43 -17.08
C THR A 423 -4.19 -5.13 -16.27
N GLU A 424 -3.68 -5.19 -15.04
CA GLU A 424 -3.45 -4.02 -14.18
C GLU A 424 -1.95 -3.84 -13.85
N ALA A 425 -1.18 -4.93 -13.73
CA ALA A 425 0.25 -4.92 -13.38
C ALA A 425 1.13 -5.67 -14.42
N LEU A 426 2.40 -5.26 -14.52
CA LEU A 426 3.39 -5.77 -15.48
C LEU A 426 4.81 -5.67 -14.88
N ALA A 427 5.64 -6.71 -15.01
CA ALA A 427 7.05 -6.75 -14.54
C ALA A 427 7.93 -7.69 -15.38
N ILE A 428 9.25 -7.63 -15.19
CA ILE A 428 10.26 -8.52 -15.79
C ILE A 428 11.10 -9.21 -14.71
N THR A 429 11.39 -10.49 -14.87
CA THR A 429 12.31 -11.27 -14.03
C THR A 429 13.72 -11.35 -14.63
N ILE A 430 14.71 -11.70 -13.79
CA ILE A 430 16.15 -11.63 -14.14
C ILE A 430 16.58 -12.62 -15.24
N ASP A 431 15.76 -13.62 -15.50
CA ASP A 431 15.87 -14.61 -16.59
C ASP A 431 15.36 -14.10 -17.96
N GLY A 432 14.65 -12.95 -17.99
CA GLY A 432 14.05 -12.36 -19.18
C GLY A 432 12.56 -12.70 -19.38
N MET A 433 11.92 -13.42 -18.45
CA MET A 433 10.47 -13.68 -18.53
C MET A 433 9.67 -12.44 -18.11
N ILE A 434 8.51 -12.25 -18.75
CA ILE A 434 7.60 -11.14 -18.46
C ILE A 434 6.41 -11.67 -17.68
N TRP A 435 5.96 -10.91 -16.68
CA TRP A 435 4.87 -11.30 -15.78
C TRP A 435 3.78 -10.23 -15.76
N THR A 436 2.52 -10.63 -15.91
CA THR A 436 1.36 -9.74 -15.84
C THR A 436 0.37 -10.18 -14.77
N GLY A 437 -0.25 -9.20 -14.09
CA GLY A 437 -1.29 -9.45 -13.09
C GLY A 437 -2.64 -8.85 -13.49
N CYS A 438 -3.70 -9.64 -13.33
CA CYS A 438 -5.05 -9.34 -13.78
C CYS A 438 -6.01 -8.93 -12.64
N ALA A 439 -7.14 -8.32 -13.01
CA ALA A 439 -8.17 -7.85 -12.07
C ALA A 439 -8.92 -8.97 -11.30
N ASN A 440 -8.81 -10.23 -11.72
CA ASN A 440 -9.31 -11.42 -11.03
C ASN A 440 -8.25 -12.16 -10.19
N GLY A 441 -7.06 -11.57 -10.01
CA GLY A 441 -5.96 -12.18 -9.26
C GLY A 441 -5.09 -13.16 -10.06
N LEU A 442 -5.44 -13.44 -11.34
CA LEU A 442 -4.64 -14.28 -12.22
C LEU A 442 -3.28 -13.63 -12.49
N LEU A 443 -2.23 -14.44 -12.47
CA LEU A 443 -0.89 -14.12 -12.90
C LEU A 443 -0.58 -14.90 -14.17
N VAL A 444 0.08 -14.27 -15.13
CA VAL A 444 0.43 -14.88 -16.43
C VAL A 444 1.90 -14.61 -16.74
N GLN A 445 2.63 -15.66 -17.09
CA GLN A 445 4.03 -15.62 -17.53
C GLN A 445 4.10 -15.63 -19.07
N TRP A 446 5.03 -14.84 -19.64
CA TRP A 446 5.23 -14.67 -21.08
C TRP A 446 6.71 -14.72 -21.44
N ASP A 447 7.02 -15.13 -22.67
CA ASP A 447 8.36 -14.97 -23.24
C ASP A 447 8.63 -13.52 -23.69
N ALA A 448 9.89 -13.20 -23.96
CA ALA A 448 10.32 -11.91 -24.48
C ALA A 448 9.80 -11.58 -25.91
N ASN A 449 8.98 -12.44 -26.52
CA ASN A 449 8.36 -12.26 -27.84
C ASN A 449 6.83 -12.15 -27.74
N GLY A 450 6.26 -12.03 -26.54
CA GLY A 450 4.82 -11.90 -26.34
C GLY A 450 4.04 -13.20 -26.54
N ASN A 451 4.65 -14.35 -26.30
CA ASN A 451 3.98 -15.65 -26.30
C ASN A 451 3.65 -16.03 -24.85
N ARG A 452 2.39 -16.41 -24.58
CA ARG A 452 1.92 -16.83 -23.26
C ARG A 452 2.48 -18.22 -22.92
N LEU A 453 3.01 -18.38 -21.71
CA LEU A 453 3.69 -19.60 -21.27
C LEU A 453 2.88 -20.36 -20.21
N GLN A 454 2.58 -19.71 -19.08
CA GLN A 454 1.97 -20.33 -17.91
C GLN A 454 1.00 -19.37 -17.18
N ASP A 455 0.02 -19.95 -16.49
CA ASP A 455 -1.04 -19.25 -15.74
C ASP A 455 -1.01 -19.70 -14.27
N PHE A 456 -1.08 -18.76 -13.31
CA PHE A 456 -1.05 -19.03 -11.87
C PHE A 456 -2.15 -18.26 -11.14
N GLN A 457 -2.86 -18.91 -10.22
CA GLN A 457 -4.01 -18.32 -9.50
C GLN A 457 -3.91 -18.63 -7.99
N HIS A 458 -2.98 -17.96 -7.30
CA HIS A 458 -2.73 -18.13 -5.85
C HIS A 458 -3.64 -17.29 -4.94
N HIS A 459 -4.44 -16.39 -5.54
CA HIS A 459 -5.35 -15.50 -4.83
C HIS A 459 -6.42 -14.96 -5.80
N PHE A 460 -7.61 -14.56 -5.32
CA PHE A 460 -8.75 -14.19 -6.18
C PHE A 460 -9.05 -12.68 -6.27
N SER A 461 -8.43 -11.84 -5.42
CA SER A 461 -8.58 -10.38 -5.54
C SER A 461 -7.61 -9.84 -6.60
N ALA A 462 -7.96 -8.71 -7.24
CA ALA A 462 -7.14 -8.06 -8.26
C ALA A 462 -5.67 -7.87 -7.85
N VAL A 463 -4.74 -8.22 -8.75
CA VAL A 463 -3.35 -7.74 -8.67
C VAL A 463 -3.35 -6.23 -8.94
N GLN A 464 -2.55 -5.49 -8.19
CA GLN A 464 -2.41 -4.03 -8.32
C GLN A 464 -0.98 -3.62 -8.67
N CYS A 465 0.03 -4.35 -8.19
CA CYS A 465 1.42 -4.16 -8.57
C CYS A 465 2.22 -5.46 -8.51
N LEU A 466 3.31 -5.49 -9.29
CA LEU A 466 4.32 -6.53 -9.31
C LEU A 466 5.69 -5.88 -9.08
N CYS A 467 6.60 -6.60 -8.42
CA CYS A 467 7.98 -6.17 -8.20
C CYS A 467 8.91 -7.39 -8.19
N THR A 468 10.15 -7.24 -8.61
CA THR A 468 11.09 -8.37 -8.76
C THR A 468 12.43 -8.06 -8.12
N PHE A 469 12.93 -8.98 -7.30
CA PHE A 469 14.28 -8.91 -6.75
C PHE A 469 14.93 -10.29 -6.76
N GLY A 470 16.06 -10.41 -7.45
CA GLY A 470 16.77 -11.68 -7.56
C GLY A 470 15.90 -12.76 -8.20
N SER A 471 15.77 -13.90 -7.53
CA SER A 471 14.88 -15.00 -7.92
C SER A 471 13.47 -14.90 -7.35
N ARG A 472 13.07 -13.76 -6.76
CA ARG A 472 11.75 -13.59 -6.11
C ARG A 472 10.87 -12.59 -6.84
N ILE A 473 9.62 -12.98 -7.06
CA ILE A 473 8.54 -12.13 -7.59
C ILE A 473 7.60 -11.76 -6.44
N TRP A 474 7.35 -10.47 -6.27
CA TRP A 474 6.49 -9.94 -5.21
C TRP A 474 5.20 -9.39 -5.83
N VAL A 475 4.06 -9.80 -5.29
CA VAL A 475 2.72 -9.52 -5.84
C VAL A 475 1.90 -8.76 -4.81
N GLY A 476 1.47 -7.54 -5.13
CA GLY A 476 0.63 -6.70 -4.29
C GLY A 476 -0.83 -6.75 -4.74
N TYR A 477 -1.74 -7.06 -3.82
CA TYR A 477 -3.16 -7.25 -4.09
C TYR A 477 -4.05 -6.10 -3.59
N VAL A 478 -5.23 -5.97 -4.20
CA VAL A 478 -6.28 -5.02 -3.77
C VAL A 478 -6.84 -5.34 -2.37
N SER A 479 -6.63 -6.54 -1.85
CA SER A 479 -6.96 -6.92 -0.47
C SER A 479 -5.98 -6.41 0.60
N GLY A 480 -4.89 -5.74 0.21
CA GLY A 480 -3.81 -5.37 1.13
C GLY A 480 -2.81 -6.50 1.42
N ILE A 481 -3.02 -7.69 0.84
CA ILE A 481 -2.11 -8.83 0.91
C ILE A 481 -0.92 -8.64 -0.03
N VAL A 482 0.24 -9.15 0.40
CA VAL A 482 1.40 -9.41 -0.46
C VAL A 482 1.67 -10.91 -0.50
N GLN A 483 1.99 -11.44 -1.69
CA GLN A 483 2.56 -12.78 -1.87
C GLN A 483 3.95 -12.70 -2.48
N VAL A 484 4.77 -13.72 -2.23
CA VAL A 484 6.13 -13.88 -2.77
C VAL A 484 6.22 -15.22 -3.48
N LEU A 485 6.74 -15.21 -4.71
CA LEU A 485 6.90 -16.37 -5.59
C LEU A 485 8.38 -16.55 -5.97
N ASP A 486 8.75 -17.75 -6.44
CA ASP A 486 10.00 -17.98 -7.19
C ASP A 486 9.85 -17.64 -8.69
N LEU A 487 10.84 -17.98 -9.52
CA LEU A 487 10.81 -17.73 -10.98
C LEU A 487 9.94 -18.76 -11.72
N GLU A 488 9.74 -19.91 -11.10
CA GLU A 488 8.92 -21.03 -11.54
C GLU A 488 7.42 -20.82 -11.22
N GLY A 489 7.08 -19.85 -10.37
CA GLY A 489 5.73 -19.43 -10.01
C GLY A 489 5.14 -20.13 -8.78
N ASN A 490 5.94 -20.85 -7.99
CA ASN A 490 5.52 -21.47 -6.73
C ASN A 490 5.39 -20.42 -5.62
N LEU A 491 4.42 -20.60 -4.73
CA LEU A 491 4.19 -19.70 -3.60
C LEU A 491 5.21 -19.96 -2.47
N LEU A 492 6.10 -18.99 -2.23
CA LEU A 492 7.06 -19.00 -1.12
C LEU A 492 6.43 -18.51 0.20
N GLY A 493 5.38 -17.69 0.11
CA GLY A 493 4.58 -17.24 1.25
C GLY A 493 3.75 -15.99 0.94
N GLY A 494 2.92 -15.56 1.90
CA GLY A 494 2.15 -14.32 1.78
C GLY A 494 1.47 -13.91 3.08
N TRP A 495 1.18 -12.63 3.22
CA TRP A 495 0.67 -12.03 4.46
C TRP A 495 -0.12 -10.74 4.20
N VAL A 496 -0.93 -10.31 5.18
CA VAL A 496 -1.59 -8.99 5.16
C VAL A 496 -0.55 -7.90 5.41
N ALA A 497 -0.07 -7.28 4.34
CA ALA A 497 0.93 -6.22 4.38
C ALA A 497 0.33 -4.90 4.88
N HIS A 498 -0.89 -4.57 4.47
CA HIS A 498 -1.62 -3.34 4.82
C HIS A 498 -3.12 -3.61 4.95
N SER A 499 -3.86 -2.72 5.60
CA SER A 499 -5.33 -2.77 5.73
C SER A 499 -6.08 -2.20 4.51
N SER A 500 -5.40 -2.03 3.38
CA SER A 500 -5.86 -1.30 2.20
C SER A 500 -5.05 -1.74 0.96
N PRO A 501 -5.60 -1.69 -0.28
CA PRO A 501 -4.92 -2.11 -1.50
C PRO A 501 -3.43 -1.73 -1.60
N VAL A 502 -2.56 -2.68 -1.96
CA VAL A 502 -1.13 -2.40 -2.20
C VAL A 502 -0.94 -1.86 -3.62
N ILE A 503 -0.79 -0.55 -3.77
CA ILE A 503 -0.87 0.13 -5.08
C ILE A 503 0.45 0.22 -5.83
N LYS A 504 1.60 0.28 -5.14
CA LYS A 504 2.95 0.25 -5.74
C LYS A 504 3.97 -0.41 -4.83
N MET A 505 5.01 -0.97 -5.45
CA MET A 505 6.14 -1.62 -4.81
C MET A 505 7.45 -1.24 -5.50
N THR A 506 8.55 -1.17 -4.76
CA THR A 506 9.90 -0.83 -5.25
C THR A 506 10.97 -1.41 -4.33
N VAL A 507 12.22 -1.54 -4.77
CA VAL A 507 13.28 -2.26 -4.02
C VAL A 507 14.50 -1.38 -3.81
N GLY A 508 15.07 -1.38 -2.61
CA GLY A 508 16.34 -0.71 -2.31
C GLY A 508 16.80 -0.91 -0.86
N ALA A 509 18.10 -0.71 -0.60
CA ALA A 509 18.73 -0.91 0.72
C ALA A 509 18.43 -2.26 1.42
N GLY A 510 18.16 -3.33 0.66
CA GLY A 510 17.81 -4.65 1.21
C GLY A 510 16.32 -4.82 1.58
N TYR A 511 15.47 -3.86 1.22
CA TYR A 511 14.03 -3.92 1.44
C TYR A 511 13.22 -3.84 0.13
N VAL A 512 12.08 -4.53 0.11
CA VAL A 512 10.97 -4.25 -0.79
C VAL A 512 10.01 -3.31 -0.07
N PHE A 513 9.92 -2.07 -0.54
CA PHE A 513 8.97 -1.09 -0.02
C PHE A 513 7.61 -1.26 -0.71
N THR A 514 6.54 -1.15 0.09
CA THR A 514 5.13 -1.25 -0.31
C THR A 514 4.41 0.04 0.04
N LEU A 515 3.66 0.61 -0.91
CA LEU A 515 2.75 1.74 -0.71
C LEU A 515 1.30 1.22 -0.76
N ALA A 516 0.51 1.53 0.26
CA ALA A 516 -0.92 1.22 0.28
C ALA A 516 -1.80 2.38 -0.21
N ASN A 517 -3.05 2.09 -0.56
CA ASN A 517 -4.07 3.09 -0.92
C ASN A 517 -4.55 3.93 0.28
N HIS A 518 -3.99 3.71 1.48
CA HIS A 518 -4.06 4.65 2.60
C HIS A 518 -2.78 5.49 2.74
N GLY A 519 -1.92 5.56 1.71
CA GLY A 519 -0.71 6.40 1.69
C GLY A 519 0.43 6.03 2.65
N GLY A 520 0.32 4.92 3.37
CA GLY A 520 1.34 4.41 4.29
C GLY A 520 2.37 3.53 3.58
N ILE A 521 3.59 3.46 4.11
CA ILE A 521 4.76 2.83 3.49
C ILE A 521 5.44 1.86 4.46
N ARG A 522 5.58 0.60 4.04
CA ARG A 522 6.27 -0.48 4.78
C ARG A 522 7.39 -1.10 3.95
N GLY A 523 8.57 -1.27 4.56
CA GLY A 523 9.67 -2.06 4.02
C GLY A 523 9.66 -3.49 4.56
N TRP A 524 9.72 -4.48 3.68
CA TRP A 524 9.88 -5.91 4.01
C TRP A 524 11.29 -6.33 3.59
N ASN A 525 11.98 -7.19 4.35
CA ASN A 525 13.32 -7.62 3.95
C ASN A 525 13.24 -8.38 2.61
N VAL A 526 14.18 -8.18 1.69
CA VAL A 526 14.19 -8.91 0.39
C VAL A 526 14.25 -10.43 0.54
N THR A 527 14.65 -10.92 1.72
CA THR A 527 14.67 -12.34 2.07
C THR A 527 13.43 -12.83 2.81
N SER A 528 12.45 -11.98 3.16
CA SER A 528 11.17 -12.42 3.76
C SER A 528 10.30 -13.17 2.72
N PRO A 529 9.69 -14.31 3.03
CA PRO A 529 9.82 -15.06 4.28
C PRO A 529 11.20 -15.72 4.41
N GLY A 530 11.82 -15.60 5.57
CA GLY A 530 13.18 -16.09 5.84
C GLY A 530 13.61 -16.03 7.32
N PRO A 531 14.80 -16.54 7.66
CA PRO A 531 15.24 -16.70 9.05
C PRO A 531 15.39 -15.38 9.81
N VAL A 532 15.74 -14.29 9.10
CA VAL A 532 15.84 -12.93 9.68
C VAL A 532 14.51 -12.50 10.32
N ASP A 533 13.37 -12.87 9.72
CA ASP A 533 12.04 -12.51 10.23
C ASP A 533 11.79 -13.11 11.62
N SER A 534 12.20 -14.38 11.83
CA SER A 534 12.02 -15.08 13.12
C SER A 534 12.85 -14.45 14.23
N ILE A 535 14.09 -14.02 13.92
CA ILE A 535 14.98 -13.37 14.87
C ILE A 535 14.41 -11.99 15.21
N LEU A 536 14.11 -11.15 14.20
CA LEU A 536 13.51 -9.84 14.40
C LEU A 536 12.22 -9.90 15.24
N SER A 537 11.35 -10.88 14.99
CA SER A 537 10.12 -11.08 15.78
C SER A 537 10.42 -11.33 17.26
N SER A 538 11.35 -12.25 17.56
CA SER A 538 11.70 -12.58 18.95
C SER A 538 12.36 -11.42 19.69
N GLU A 539 13.26 -10.68 19.03
CA GLU A 539 13.94 -9.52 19.63
C GLU A 539 12.96 -8.35 19.85
N LEU A 540 12.11 -8.03 18.87
CA LEU A 540 11.12 -6.95 18.99
C LEU A 540 10.06 -7.27 20.06
N SER A 541 9.52 -8.49 20.11
CA SER A 541 8.58 -8.89 21.17
C SER A 541 9.20 -8.90 22.57
N GLY A 542 10.50 -9.20 22.70
CA GLY A 542 11.23 -9.02 23.96
C GLY A 542 11.30 -7.55 24.39
N LYS A 543 11.42 -6.62 23.43
CA LYS A 543 11.55 -5.18 23.65
C LYS A 543 10.22 -4.39 23.66
N GLU A 544 9.08 -5.06 23.59
CA GLU A 544 7.73 -4.47 23.44
C GLU A 544 7.46 -3.27 24.37
N PHE A 545 7.86 -3.38 25.63
CA PHE A 545 7.61 -2.39 26.67
C PHE A 545 8.32 -1.04 26.42
N LEU A 546 9.37 -1.00 25.59
CA LEU A 546 10.10 0.24 25.26
C LEU A 546 9.29 1.17 24.34
N TYR A 547 8.49 0.59 23.45
CA TYR A 547 7.70 1.31 22.44
C TYR A 547 6.18 1.18 22.64
N THR A 548 5.74 0.67 23.79
CA THR A 548 4.31 0.66 24.18
C THR A 548 3.94 1.97 24.86
N ARG A 549 2.85 2.61 24.42
CA ARG A 549 2.22 3.76 25.10
C ARG A 549 0.81 3.38 25.53
N ILE A 550 0.39 3.78 26.72
CA ILE A 550 -0.99 3.63 27.20
C ILE A 550 -1.58 5.02 27.38
N GLU A 551 -2.61 5.33 26.59
CA GLU A 551 -3.31 6.60 26.56
C GLU A 551 -4.66 6.44 27.29
N SER A 552 -4.90 7.16 28.38
CA SER A 552 -6.17 7.10 29.13
C SER A 552 -7.13 8.21 28.66
N LEU A 553 -8.32 7.85 28.20
CA LEU A 553 -9.36 8.79 27.76
C LEU A 553 -10.75 8.43 28.31
N LYS A 554 -11.65 9.43 28.34
CA LYS A 554 -13.06 9.22 28.71
C LYS A 554 -13.98 9.33 27.49
N ILE A 555 -14.99 8.45 27.43
CA ILE A 555 -16.06 8.47 26.42
C ILE A 555 -17.41 8.65 27.12
N LEU A 556 -18.18 9.68 26.76
CA LEU A 556 -19.58 9.85 27.12
C LEU A 556 -20.44 9.26 26.00
N SER A 557 -21.26 8.25 26.29
CA SER A 557 -22.28 7.75 25.36
C SER A 557 -23.67 8.07 25.90
N GLY A 558 -24.51 8.70 25.07
CA GLY A 558 -25.91 8.99 25.38
C GLY A 558 -26.87 8.31 24.40
N THR A 559 -28.01 7.84 24.89
CA THR A 559 -29.15 7.43 24.06
C THR A 559 -30.46 8.11 24.48
N TRP A 560 -31.32 8.48 23.53
CA TRP A 560 -32.65 9.00 23.82
C TRP A 560 -33.66 8.74 22.68
N ASN A 561 -34.74 8.02 22.98
CA ASN A 561 -35.91 8.00 22.10
C ASN A 561 -36.68 9.31 22.31
N VAL A 562 -36.66 10.20 21.30
CA VAL A 562 -37.24 11.55 21.39
C VAL A 562 -38.72 11.61 21.01
N GLY A 563 -39.30 10.49 20.51
CA GLY A 563 -40.72 10.37 20.23
C GLY A 563 -41.30 11.47 19.33
N GLN A 564 -40.62 11.80 18.23
CA GLN A 564 -40.93 12.92 17.31
C GLN A 564 -40.87 14.33 17.94
N GLY A 565 -40.38 14.45 19.18
CA GLY A 565 -40.24 15.70 19.91
C GLY A 565 -39.00 16.51 19.53
N ARG A 566 -38.86 17.64 20.20
CA ARG A 566 -37.65 18.49 20.21
C ARG A 566 -37.29 18.78 21.65
N ALA A 567 -36.02 18.65 22.02
CA ALA A 567 -35.57 18.97 23.36
C ALA A 567 -35.65 20.48 23.67
N SER A 568 -35.85 20.80 24.94
CA SER A 568 -35.46 22.12 25.47
C SER A 568 -33.93 22.25 25.54
N HIS A 569 -33.41 23.47 25.64
CA HIS A 569 -31.96 23.68 25.81
C HIS A 569 -31.49 23.15 27.18
N ASP A 570 -32.28 23.36 28.23
CA ASP A 570 -31.99 22.93 29.59
C ASP A 570 -31.95 21.40 29.70
N SER A 571 -32.83 20.70 28.96
CA SER A 571 -32.83 19.24 28.84
C SER A 571 -31.50 18.70 28.29
N LEU A 572 -30.92 19.38 27.29
CA LEU A 572 -29.61 19.00 26.73
C LEU A 572 -28.45 19.36 27.67
N ILE A 573 -28.54 20.47 28.41
CA ILE A 573 -27.53 20.86 29.41
C ILE A 573 -27.51 19.87 30.58
N SER A 574 -28.69 19.41 31.05
CA SER A 574 -28.79 18.39 32.10
C SER A 574 -28.24 17.03 31.66
N TRP A 575 -28.58 16.60 30.44
CA TRP A 575 -28.15 15.31 29.89
C TRP A 575 -26.65 15.27 29.54
N LEU A 576 -26.15 16.25 28.77
CA LEU A 576 -24.81 16.24 28.19
C LEU A 576 -23.87 17.31 28.76
N GLY A 577 -24.38 18.52 29.01
CA GLY A 577 -23.56 19.73 29.22
C GLY A 577 -22.50 19.59 30.32
N SER A 578 -22.91 19.31 31.55
CA SER A 578 -21.94 19.11 32.67
C SER A 578 -21.13 17.81 32.54
N ALA A 579 -21.76 16.75 31.99
CA ALA A 579 -21.18 15.42 31.83
C ALA A 579 -20.08 15.33 30.75
N ALA A 580 -20.02 16.29 29.82
CA ALA A 580 -18.99 16.34 28.77
C ALA A 580 -17.70 17.08 29.16
N SER A 581 -17.67 17.71 30.35
CA SER A 581 -16.62 18.68 30.73
C SER A 581 -15.19 18.10 30.77
N ASP A 582 -15.02 16.87 31.25
CA ASP A 582 -13.74 16.15 31.35
C ASP A 582 -13.60 14.97 30.35
N VAL A 583 -14.45 14.96 29.31
CA VAL A 583 -14.60 13.86 28.34
C VAL A 583 -13.83 14.14 27.05
N GLY A 584 -13.22 13.10 26.47
CA GLY A 584 -12.48 13.19 25.20
C GLY A 584 -13.34 12.94 23.96
N ILE A 585 -14.32 12.05 24.05
CA ILE A 585 -15.23 11.68 22.95
C ILE A 585 -16.68 11.65 23.46
N VAL A 586 -17.59 12.34 22.78
CA VAL A 586 -19.03 12.34 23.07
C VAL A 586 -19.76 11.65 21.92
N VAL A 587 -20.58 10.66 22.24
CA VAL A 587 -21.35 9.81 21.32
C VAL A 587 -22.83 9.98 21.65
N VAL A 588 -23.66 10.31 20.66
CA VAL A 588 -25.10 10.46 20.86
C VAL A 588 -25.88 9.64 19.85
N GLY A 589 -26.78 8.78 20.34
CA GLY A 589 -27.83 8.13 19.55
C GLY A 589 -29.21 8.65 19.88
N LEU A 590 -29.98 9.04 18.86
CA LEU A 590 -31.39 9.39 19.01
C LEU A 590 -32.27 8.38 18.26
N GLN A 591 -33.47 8.14 18.77
CA GLN A 591 -34.50 7.31 18.13
C GLN A 591 -35.82 8.09 18.00
N GLU A 592 -36.63 7.76 16.99
CA GLU A 592 -37.86 8.48 16.61
C GLU A 592 -37.68 9.98 16.36
N VAL A 593 -36.51 10.40 15.85
CA VAL A 593 -36.24 11.79 15.44
C VAL A 593 -37.30 12.32 14.47
N GLU A 594 -37.70 11.48 13.53
CA GLU A 594 -38.92 11.64 12.70
C GLU A 594 -39.58 10.26 12.53
N MET A 595 -40.91 10.22 12.52
CA MET A 595 -41.71 9.01 12.29
C MET A 595 -42.95 9.36 11.46
N GLY A 596 -43.44 8.39 10.67
CA GLY A 596 -44.65 8.53 9.84
C GLY A 596 -44.45 8.01 8.41
N ALA A 597 -45.47 7.35 7.84
CA ALA A 597 -45.32 6.58 6.60
C ALA A 597 -44.75 7.38 5.41
N GLY A 598 -45.20 8.62 5.22
CA GLY A 598 -44.66 9.51 4.17
C GLY A 598 -43.20 9.89 4.39
N VAL A 599 -42.78 10.11 5.64
CA VAL A 599 -41.38 10.40 5.98
C VAL A 599 -40.50 9.17 5.71
N LEU A 600 -40.94 7.98 6.16
CA LEU A 600 -40.23 6.73 5.93
C LEU A 600 -40.02 6.45 4.43
N ALA A 601 -41.04 6.69 3.61
CA ALA A 601 -40.95 6.58 2.16
C ALA A 601 -39.95 7.59 1.55
N MET A 602 -39.95 8.85 2.02
CA MET A 602 -38.98 9.85 1.59
C MET A 602 -37.55 9.52 2.04
N SER A 603 -37.35 8.95 3.24
CA SER A 603 -36.03 8.51 3.71
C SER A 603 -35.49 7.35 2.86
N ALA A 604 -36.32 6.34 2.57
CA ALA A 604 -35.92 5.23 1.70
C ALA A 604 -35.61 5.71 0.26
N ALA A 605 -36.44 6.61 -0.30
CA ALA A 605 -36.18 7.19 -1.62
C ALA A 605 -34.87 7.99 -1.65
N LYS A 606 -34.61 8.84 -0.63
CA LYS A 606 -33.35 9.57 -0.46
C LYS A 606 -32.14 8.62 -0.41
N GLU A 607 -32.24 7.54 0.36
CA GLU A 607 -31.17 6.55 0.50
C GLU A 607 -30.84 5.86 -0.83
N THR A 608 -31.85 5.53 -1.65
CA THR A 608 -31.63 4.97 -3.00
C THR A 608 -30.96 5.94 -3.99
N VAL A 609 -30.91 7.25 -3.70
CA VAL A 609 -30.19 8.25 -4.49
C VAL A 609 -28.96 8.83 -3.78
N GLY A 610 -28.50 8.19 -2.69
CA GLY A 610 -27.31 8.59 -1.94
C GLY A 610 -27.46 9.92 -1.16
N LEU A 611 -28.68 10.38 -0.92
CA LEU A 611 -28.96 11.52 -0.05
C LEU A 611 -29.20 11.02 1.38
N GLU A 612 -28.53 11.64 2.34
CA GLU A 612 -28.66 11.29 3.77
C GLU A 612 -29.31 12.42 4.57
N GLY A 613 -29.87 12.08 5.73
CA GLY A 613 -30.35 13.05 6.72
C GLY A 613 -31.73 13.68 6.48
N SER A 614 -32.24 14.32 7.52
CA SER A 614 -33.48 15.11 7.53
C SER A 614 -33.26 16.48 8.17
N SER A 615 -34.21 17.41 8.00
CA SER A 615 -34.11 18.76 8.57
C SER A 615 -34.30 18.79 10.09
N VAL A 616 -35.07 17.86 10.67
CA VAL A 616 -35.12 17.69 12.13
C VAL A 616 -33.83 17.02 12.64
N GLY A 617 -33.29 16.04 11.91
CA GLY A 617 -31.98 15.45 12.23
C GLY A 617 -30.86 16.49 12.28
N GLN A 618 -30.75 17.34 11.25
CA GLN A 618 -29.77 18.44 11.24
C GLN A 618 -30.00 19.43 12.40
N TRP A 619 -31.24 19.77 12.71
CA TRP A 619 -31.57 20.63 13.86
C TRP A 619 -31.09 20.04 15.20
N TRP A 620 -31.20 18.72 15.39
CA TRP A 620 -30.64 18.04 16.57
C TRP A 620 -29.11 18.07 16.57
N LEU A 621 -28.46 17.78 15.44
CA LEU A 621 -26.99 17.81 15.33
C LEU A 621 -26.42 19.19 15.68
N ASP A 622 -27.05 20.27 15.20
CA ASP A 622 -26.55 21.64 15.42
C ASP A 622 -26.91 22.17 16.82
N LEU A 623 -28.03 21.74 17.43
CA LEU A 623 -28.35 22.10 18.81
C LEU A 623 -27.50 21.34 19.84
N ILE A 624 -27.21 20.06 19.61
CA ILE A 624 -26.26 19.28 20.42
C ILE A 624 -24.86 19.86 20.26
N GLY A 625 -24.42 20.13 19.03
CA GLY A 625 -23.15 20.81 18.75
C GLY A 625 -23.01 22.13 19.51
N LYS A 626 -24.04 22.97 19.49
CA LYS A 626 -24.07 24.22 20.29
C LYS A 626 -23.98 23.96 21.80
N THR A 627 -24.57 22.88 22.31
CA THR A 627 -24.51 22.52 23.75
C THR A 627 -23.14 21.93 24.15
N LEU A 628 -22.32 21.53 23.18
CA LEU A 628 -20.95 21.02 23.35
C LEU A 628 -19.87 22.04 22.93
N ASP A 629 -20.24 23.32 22.73
CA ASP A 629 -19.36 24.39 22.23
C ASP A 629 -18.57 24.00 20.95
N GLU A 630 -19.27 23.38 19.99
CA GLU A 630 -18.71 22.88 18.72
C GLU A 630 -17.95 23.98 17.96
N GLY A 631 -16.74 23.66 17.50
CA GLY A 631 -15.79 24.60 16.90
C GLY A 631 -14.85 25.29 17.88
N SER A 632 -14.94 24.99 19.19
CA SER A 632 -13.99 25.45 20.19
C SER A 632 -13.49 24.33 21.11
N THR A 633 -14.38 23.69 21.88
CA THR A 633 -14.05 22.58 22.80
C THR A 633 -14.11 21.22 22.10
N PHE A 634 -15.07 21.05 21.19
CA PHE A 634 -15.33 19.81 20.45
C PHE A 634 -15.48 20.07 18.94
N GLU A 635 -15.19 19.05 18.14
CA GLU A 635 -15.48 18.99 16.70
C GLU A 635 -16.37 17.78 16.39
N ARG A 636 -17.39 17.96 15.54
CA ARG A 636 -18.30 16.89 15.09
C ARG A 636 -17.63 16.07 13.99
N VAL A 637 -17.08 14.91 14.34
CA VAL A 637 -16.27 14.07 13.44
C VAL A 637 -17.09 13.17 12.52
N GLY A 638 -18.34 12.87 12.87
CA GLY A 638 -19.22 12.06 12.01
C GLY A 638 -20.67 12.01 12.48
N SER A 639 -21.60 11.79 11.56
CA SER A 639 -23.01 11.50 11.84
C SER A 639 -23.60 10.57 10.76
N ARG A 640 -24.65 9.83 11.10
CA ARG A 640 -25.38 8.93 10.18
C ARG A 640 -26.85 8.82 10.61
N GLN A 641 -27.77 8.98 9.66
CA GLN A 641 -29.22 8.92 9.90
C GLN A 641 -29.91 7.90 8.99
N LEU A 642 -30.74 7.03 9.58
CA LEU A 642 -31.65 6.11 8.89
C LEU A 642 -33.07 6.40 9.39
N ALA A 643 -33.82 7.16 8.59
CA ALA A 643 -35.15 7.67 8.96
C ALA A 643 -35.19 8.30 10.37
N GLY A 644 -35.79 7.62 11.35
CA GLY A 644 -35.93 8.08 12.72
C GLY A 644 -34.75 7.77 13.64
N LEU A 645 -33.75 7.00 13.20
CA LEU A 645 -32.51 6.73 13.94
C LEU A 645 -31.41 7.72 13.50
N LEU A 646 -30.71 8.33 14.44
CA LEU A 646 -29.57 9.21 14.21
C LEU A 646 -28.42 8.84 15.16
N VAL A 647 -27.19 8.71 14.68
CA VAL A 647 -25.99 8.65 15.52
C VAL A 647 -25.02 9.76 15.13
N SER A 648 -24.29 10.31 16.10
CA SER A 648 -23.25 11.31 15.87
C SER A 648 -22.17 11.24 16.94
N VAL A 649 -20.94 11.60 16.55
CA VAL A 649 -19.75 11.62 17.42
C VAL A 649 -19.07 12.98 17.35
N TRP A 650 -18.74 13.52 18.52
CA TRP A 650 -17.92 14.70 18.73
C TRP A 650 -16.63 14.32 19.44
N VAL A 651 -15.50 14.92 19.05
CA VAL A 651 -14.17 14.67 19.62
C VAL A 651 -13.58 15.99 20.10
N ARG A 652 -12.98 15.99 21.29
CA ARG A 652 -12.37 17.18 21.89
C ARG A 652 -11.22 17.69 21.01
N THR A 653 -11.09 19.00 20.84
CA THR A 653 -10.15 19.60 19.86
C THR A 653 -8.70 19.13 20.03
N ASN A 654 -8.25 18.86 21.26
CA ASN A 654 -6.90 18.35 21.55
C ASN A 654 -6.70 16.86 21.21
N LEU A 655 -7.77 16.08 21.08
CA LEU A 655 -7.75 14.67 20.69
C LEU A 655 -7.97 14.50 19.17
N LYS A 656 -8.51 15.52 18.49
CA LYS A 656 -8.89 15.50 17.07
C LYS A 656 -7.76 15.11 16.10
N ALA A 657 -6.51 15.41 16.43
CA ALA A 657 -5.33 15.01 15.64
C ALA A 657 -5.11 13.49 15.58
N TYR A 658 -5.66 12.75 16.54
CA TYR A 658 -5.54 11.29 16.65
C TYR A 658 -6.83 10.55 16.28
N VAL A 659 -7.87 11.24 15.80
CA VAL A 659 -9.18 10.63 15.48
C VAL A 659 -9.63 10.97 14.06
N GLY A 660 -9.87 9.92 13.28
CA GLY A 660 -10.24 10.01 11.86
C GLY A 660 -10.59 8.63 11.30
N ASP A 661 -10.39 8.45 9.99
CA ASP A 661 -10.84 7.28 9.21
C ASP A 661 -12.32 6.94 9.51
N VAL A 662 -13.15 7.99 9.56
CA VAL A 662 -14.55 7.94 9.99
C VAL A 662 -15.46 7.37 8.90
N ASP A 663 -16.06 6.22 9.16
CA ASP A 663 -16.95 5.53 8.24
C ASP A 663 -18.34 5.32 8.85
N ALA A 664 -19.36 5.13 8.01
CA ALA A 664 -20.76 5.19 8.42
C ALA A 664 -21.60 4.07 7.79
N ALA A 665 -22.40 3.39 8.60
CA ALA A 665 -23.21 2.23 8.22
C ALA A 665 -24.68 2.37 8.64
N ALA A 666 -25.58 1.63 8.00
CA ALA A 666 -26.97 1.51 8.44
C ALA A 666 -27.55 0.14 8.05
N VAL A 667 -28.45 -0.41 8.87
CA VAL A 667 -29.09 -1.71 8.64
C VAL A 667 -30.59 -1.61 8.99
N PRO A 668 -31.51 -1.64 8.01
CA PRO A 668 -32.96 -1.56 8.25
C PRO A 668 -33.57 -2.90 8.70
N CYS A 669 -34.22 -2.93 9.87
CA CYS A 669 -34.90 -4.11 10.43
C CYS A 669 -36.44 -4.01 10.43
N GLY A 670 -37.00 -2.99 9.78
CA GLY A 670 -38.45 -2.80 9.64
C GLY A 670 -39.13 -3.85 8.76
N PHE A 671 -40.26 -3.47 8.14
CA PHE A 671 -41.01 -4.39 7.27
C PHE A 671 -40.11 -4.91 6.13
N GLY A 672 -40.11 -6.24 5.93
CA GLY A 672 -39.29 -6.91 4.91
C GLY A 672 -37.77 -6.75 5.02
N ARG A 673 -37.22 -6.29 6.16
CA ARG A 673 -35.82 -5.82 6.28
C ARG A 673 -35.45 -4.72 5.26
N ALA A 674 -36.45 -3.92 4.84
CA ALA A 674 -36.30 -2.90 3.79
C ALA A 674 -36.80 -1.50 4.19
N ILE A 675 -37.34 -1.34 5.41
CA ILE A 675 -37.82 -0.03 5.93
C ILE A 675 -37.02 0.35 7.17
N GLY A 676 -36.45 1.55 7.18
CA GLY A 676 -35.59 2.08 8.25
C GLY A 676 -36.28 2.56 9.53
N ASN A 677 -37.55 2.19 9.78
CA ASN A 677 -38.28 2.63 10.99
C ASN A 677 -37.90 1.85 12.27
N LYS A 678 -37.11 0.79 12.08
CA LYS A 678 -36.41 -0.04 13.07
C LYS A 678 -35.10 -0.52 12.41
N GLY A 679 -34.08 -0.83 13.20
CA GLY A 679 -32.76 -1.21 12.69
C GLY A 679 -31.63 -0.62 13.51
N ALA A 680 -30.52 -0.31 12.85
CA ALA A 680 -29.38 0.36 13.45
C ALA A 680 -28.69 1.34 12.49
N VAL A 681 -28.00 2.33 13.06
CA VAL A 681 -27.02 3.19 12.38
C VAL A 681 -25.71 3.15 13.15
N GLY A 682 -24.59 3.04 12.44
CA GLY A 682 -23.27 2.89 13.00
C GLY A 682 -22.30 3.96 12.52
N LEU A 683 -21.36 4.33 13.38
CA LEU A 683 -20.12 5.02 13.01
C LEU A 683 -18.91 4.19 13.45
N ARG A 684 -17.96 4.03 12.54
CA ARG A 684 -16.64 3.43 12.75
C ARG A 684 -15.61 4.55 12.74
N LEU A 685 -14.70 4.57 13.70
CA LEU A 685 -13.61 5.55 13.77
C LEU A 685 -12.30 4.84 14.12
N ARG A 686 -11.18 5.38 13.62
CA ARG A 686 -9.87 5.10 14.22
C ARG A 686 -9.56 6.14 15.27
N VAL A 687 -9.15 5.67 16.45
CA VAL A 687 -8.65 6.46 17.57
C VAL A 687 -7.22 5.97 17.86
N TYR A 688 -6.23 6.86 17.67
CA TYR A 688 -4.81 6.52 17.53
C TYR A 688 -4.56 5.46 16.43
N ASP A 689 -4.33 4.20 16.82
CA ASP A 689 -4.10 3.04 15.98
C ASP A 689 -5.12 1.89 16.26
N ARG A 690 -6.24 2.18 16.93
CA ARG A 690 -7.32 1.22 17.26
C ARG A 690 -8.66 1.59 16.65
N VAL A 691 -9.48 0.59 16.34
CA VAL A 691 -10.80 0.77 15.70
C VAL A 691 -11.90 0.74 16.76
N MET A 692 -12.69 1.82 16.84
CA MET A 692 -13.85 1.93 17.71
C MET A 692 -15.14 2.06 16.88
N CYS A 693 -16.16 1.26 17.19
CA CYS A 693 -17.46 1.30 16.53
C CYS A 693 -18.59 1.68 17.51
N PHE A 694 -19.47 2.58 17.08
CA PHE A 694 -20.57 3.12 17.88
C PHE A 694 -21.88 2.88 17.14
N VAL A 695 -22.76 2.05 17.70
CA VAL A 695 -23.95 1.53 17.03
C VAL A 695 -25.23 1.95 17.77
N ASN A 696 -25.98 2.88 17.20
CA ASN A 696 -27.30 3.26 17.68
C ASN A 696 -28.38 2.33 17.11
N CYS A 697 -29.15 1.68 17.98
CA CYS A 697 -30.20 0.72 17.62
C CYS A 697 -31.62 1.21 17.94
N HIS A 698 -32.59 0.71 17.19
CA HIS A 698 -34.01 0.76 17.52
C HIS A 698 -34.68 -0.54 17.07
N PHE A 699 -34.91 -1.48 18.00
CA PHE A 699 -35.39 -2.84 17.69
C PHE A 699 -36.91 -3.01 17.83
N ALA A 700 -37.42 -4.16 17.41
CA ALA A 700 -38.85 -4.51 17.44
C ALA A 700 -39.52 -4.26 18.80
N ALA A 701 -40.55 -3.41 18.79
CA ALA A 701 -41.37 -3.07 19.95
C ALA A 701 -42.39 -4.18 20.29
N HIS A 702 -43.15 -3.95 21.37
CA HIS A 702 -44.10 -4.87 22.02
C HIS A 702 -43.47 -5.98 22.88
N LEU A 703 -44.20 -6.40 23.93
CA LEU A 703 -43.74 -7.35 24.95
C LEU A 703 -43.29 -8.69 24.32
N GLU A 704 -44.19 -9.33 23.58
CA GLU A 704 -44.00 -10.64 22.92
C GLU A 704 -42.83 -10.72 21.92
N ALA A 705 -42.31 -9.59 21.44
CA ALA A 705 -41.42 -9.55 20.28
C ALA A 705 -39.94 -9.87 20.58
N VAL A 706 -39.64 -10.61 21.66
CA VAL A 706 -38.27 -10.96 22.09
C VAL A 706 -37.48 -11.62 20.97
N ASN A 707 -37.99 -12.73 20.42
CA ASN A 707 -37.37 -13.45 19.29
C ASN A 707 -37.11 -12.55 18.07
N ARG A 708 -37.89 -11.48 17.89
CA ARG A 708 -37.65 -10.50 16.81
C ARG A 708 -36.54 -9.52 17.17
N ARG A 709 -36.45 -9.04 18.42
CA ARG A 709 -35.30 -8.23 18.88
C ARG A 709 -33.98 -9.00 18.76
N ASN A 710 -34.00 -10.30 19.06
CA ASN A 710 -32.85 -11.19 18.84
C ASN A 710 -32.47 -11.27 17.35
N ALA A 711 -33.46 -11.44 16.46
CA ALA A 711 -33.27 -11.50 15.00
C ALA A 711 -33.03 -10.14 14.31
N ASP A 712 -33.25 -9.03 15.03
CA ASP A 712 -32.80 -7.68 14.66
C ASP A 712 -31.32 -7.52 15.05
N PHE A 713 -30.91 -7.93 16.28
CA PHE A 713 -29.52 -7.93 16.72
C PHE A 713 -28.60 -8.78 15.83
N ASP A 714 -28.91 -10.06 15.61
CA ASP A 714 -28.08 -10.96 14.80
C ASP A 714 -27.90 -10.43 13.37
N HIS A 715 -28.96 -9.86 12.79
CA HIS A 715 -28.91 -9.22 11.48
C HIS A 715 -27.99 -7.99 11.48
N VAL A 716 -28.16 -7.08 12.44
CA VAL A 716 -27.30 -5.89 12.58
C VAL A 716 -25.84 -6.30 12.78
N TYR A 717 -25.57 -7.29 13.63
CA TYR A 717 -24.20 -7.74 13.87
C TYR A 717 -23.55 -8.31 12.61
N ARG A 718 -24.25 -9.18 11.86
CA ARG A 718 -23.72 -9.82 10.64
C ARG A 718 -23.63 -8.92 9.42
N THR A 719 -24.56 -7.95 9.25
CA THR A 719 -24.68 -7.19 7.98
C THR A 719 -24.40 -5.69 8.10
N MET A 720 -23.92 -5.21 9.24
CA MET A 720 -23.43 -3.84 9.36
C MET A 720 -22.03 -3.72 8.75
N THR A 721 -21.96 -3.15 7.54
CA THR A 721 -20.70 -2.85 6.84
C THR A 721 -20.48 -1.33 6.77
N PHE A 722 -19.32 -0.86 7.20
CA PHE A 722 -18.93 0.56 7.16
C PHE A 722 -18.26 0.94 5.84
N SER A 723 -17.95 -0.04 4.99
CA SER A 723 -17.53 0.11 3.60
C SER A 723 -18.53 0.90 2.74
N ARG A 724 -18.51 2.24 2.85
CA ARG A 724 -19.19 3.14 1.91
C ARG A 724 -18.65 2.91 0.49
N PRO A 725 -19.49 2.86 -0.56
CA PRO A 725 -19.05 2.94 -1.95
C PRO A 725 -18.59 4.36 -2.35
N SER A 726 -17.96 5.11 -1.43
CA SER A 726 -17.52 6.50 -1.60
C SER A 726 -16.18 6.62 -2.35
N ASN A 727 -16.04 5.90 -3.46
CA ASN A 727 -14.97 6.14 -4.44
C ASN A 727 -15.35 7.23 -5.48
N LEU A 728 -16.56 7.81 -5.37
CA LEU A 728 -17.12 8.78 -6.32
C LEU A 728 -16.43 10.16 -6.35
N SER A 729 -15.47 10.43 -5.46
CA SER A 729 -14.68 11.69 -5.45
C SER A 729 -13.19 11.50 -5.75
N ASN A 730 -12.66 10.27 -5.79
CA ASN A 730 -11.24 10.03 -6.07
C ASN A 730 -10.95 8.96 -7.15
N ALA A 731 -11.97 8.30 -7.69
CA ALA A 731 -11.87 7.47 -8.90
C ALA A 731 -11.73 8.30 -10.21
N ALA A 732 -11.78 9.65 -10.14
CA ALA A 732 -11.58 10.57 -11.26
C ALA A 732 -10.11 10.66 -11.74
N ALA A 733 -9.47 9.50 -11.89
CA ALA A 733 -8.20 9.24 -12.57
C ALA A 733 -8.04 7.75 -13.00
N ALA A 734 -9.05 6.90 -12.77
CA ALA A 734 -9.07 5.50 -13.19
C ALA A 734 -10.46 5.18 -13.74
N GLY A 735 -10.59 5.16 -15.07
CA GLY A 735 -11.89 5.04 -15.74
C GLY A 735 -12.47 3.63 -15.72
N ALA A 736 -13.30 3.31 -14.72
CA ALA A 736 -14.24 2.19 -14.70
C ALA A 736 -15.64 2.70 -14.31
N SER A 737 -16.71 2.08 -14.83
CA SER A 737 -18.09 2.60 -14.69
C SER A 737 -18.83 2.04 -13.47
N SER A 738 -19.73 2.84 -12.91
CA SER A 738 -20.75 2.38 -11.96
C SER A 738 -21.68 1.36 -12.63
N ALA A 739 -21.67 0.10 -12.17
CA ALA A 739 -22.60 -0.94 -12.66
C ALA A 739 -22.77 -2.17 -11.72
N VAL A 740 -22.49 -2.07 -10.39
CA VAL A 740 -22.56 -3.24 -9.48
C VAL A 740 -23.37 -2.98 -8.21
N GLN A 741 -24.69 -2.86 -8.36
CA GLN A 741 -25.65 -3.26 -7.31
C GLN A 741 -27.04 -3.44 -7.93
N MET A 742 -27.51 -4.70 -8.03
CA MET A 742 -28.92 -5.17 -8.14
C MET A 742 -28.97 -6.62 -8.66
N LEU A 743 -28.25 -7.56 -8.02
CA LEU A 743 -28.52 -9.02 -8.01
C LEU A 743 -27.43 -9.77 -7.21
N ARG A 744 -27.64 -9.90 -5.90
CA ARG A 744 -27.04 -10.97 -5.07
C ARG A 744 -28.10 -11.52 -4.12
N SER A 745 -28.93 -12.41 -4.66
CA SER A 745 -29.83 -13.26 -3.90
C SER A 745 -29.99 -14.57 -4.66
N THR A 746 -29.95 -15.68 -3.93
CA THR A 746 -29.97 -17.09 -4.39
C THR A 746 -28.71 -17.62 -5.09
N ASN A 747 -28.36 -18.85 -4.71
CA ASN A 747 -27.59 -19.87 -5.44
C ASN A 747 -26.10 -19.63 -5.72
N ALA A 748 -25.28 -19.87 -4.68
CA ALA A 748 -23.92 -20.39 -4.82
C ALA A 748 -23.64 -21.43 -3.71
N MET A 749 -24.17 -22.65 -3.86
CA MET A 749 -23.71 -23.79 -3.04
C MET A 749 -22.44 -24.37 -3.67
N GLY A 750 -21.39 -24.58 -2.87
CA GLY A 750 -20.26 -25.43 -3.28
C GLY A 750 -18.85 -24.83 -3.24
N MET A 751 -18.45 -24.15 -2.16
CA MET A 751 -17.07 -24.25 -1.66
C MET A 751 -17.04 -23.90 -0.15
N GLN A 752 -16.31 -24.65 0.66
CA GLN A 752 -16.08 -24.30 2.07
C GLN A 752 -14.87 -23.36 2.19
N THR A 753 -15.13 -22.07 2.20
CA THR A 753 -14.22 -21.04 2.72
C THR A 753 -14.98 -20.23 3.76
N VAL A 754 -14.32 -19.90 4.87
CA VAL A 754 -14.92 -19.25 6.07
C VAL A 754 -15.88 -18.12 5.68
N GLU A 755 -17.11 -18.14 6.24
CA GLU A 755 -18.04 -17.01 6.10
C GLU A 755 -17.34 -15.73 6.56
N GLY A 756 -17.35 -14.69 5.72
CA GLY A 756 -16.62 -13.45 6.01
C GLY A 756 -17.01 -12.89 7.37
N MET A 757 -16.04 -12.81 8.28
CA MET A 757 -16.22 -12.33 9.65
C MET A 757 -16.87 -10.93 9.63
N PRO A 758 -17.90 -10.65 10.46
CA PRO A 758 -18.58 -9.36 10.39
C PRO A 758 -17.65 -8.20 10.76
N GLU A 759 -17.79 -7.04 10.11
CA GLU A 759 -16.87 -5.89 10.30
C GLU A 759 -16.86 -5.37 11.76
N LEU A 760 -17.94 -5.62 12.52
CA LEU A 760 -18.05 -5.34 13.97
C LEU A 760 -17.24 -6.31 14.86
N SER A 761 -16.81 -7.47 14.35
CA SER A 761 -15.90 -8.38 15.05
C SER A 761 -14.45 -7.88 15.00
N GLU A 762 -14.04 -7.22 13.90
CA GLU A 762 -12.67 -6.71 13.70
C GLU A 762 -12.34 -5.43 14.49
N ALA A 763 -13.34 -4.80 15.09
CA ALA A 763 -13.18 -3.62 15.94
C ALA A 763 -12.53 -3.97 17.29
N ASP A 764 -11.70 -3.07 17.80
CA ASP A 764 -11.09 -3.22 19.13
C ASP A 764 -12.12 -2.92 20.23
N MET A 765 -12.93 -1.88 20.03
CA MET A 765 -14.08 -1.55 20.89
C MET A 765 -15.37 -1.44 20.09
N VAL A 766 -16.49 -1.94 20.64
CA VAL A 766 -17.84 -1.70 20.12
C VAL A 766 -18.73 -1.21 21.24
N ILE A 767 -19.43 -0.10 21.05
CA ILE A 767 -20.49 0.38 21.95
C ILE A 767 -21.83 0.26 21.23
N TYR A 768 -22.74 -0.51 21.79
CA TYR A 768 -24.16 -0.52 21.43
C TYR A 768 -24.92 0.41 22.35
N LEU A 769 -25.78 1.24 21.79
CA LEU A 769 -26.69 2.11 22.53
C LEU A 769 -28.02 2.20 21.78
N GLY A 770 -29.12 2.48 22.46
CA GLY A 770 -30.39 2.69 21.77
C GLY A 770 -31.64 2.30 22.53
N ASP A 771 -32.77 2.43 21.85
CA ASP A 771 -34.05 1.83 22.26
C ASP A 771 -34.09 0.38 21.78
N LEU A 772 -33.49 -0.50 22.59
CA LEU A 772 -33.47 -1.94 22.34
C LEU A 772 -34.84 -2.60 22.55
N ASN A 773 -35.83 -1.86 23.08
CA ASN A 773 -37.24 -2.25 23.22
C ASN A 773 -37.54 -3.51 24.05
N TYR A 774 -36.56 -4.12 24.73
CA TYR A 774 -36.77 -5.20 25.70
C TYR A 774 -37.57 -4.70 26.90
N ARG A 775 -38.38 -5.60 27.48
CA ARG A 775 -39.40 -5.26 28.49
C ARG A 775 -39.21 -6.07 29.77
N LEU A 776 -40.01 -5.75 30.78
CA LEU A 776 -40.20 -6.62 31.93
C LEU A 776 -41.25 -7.68 31.60
N ASP A 777 -40.93 -8.95 31.81
CA ASP A 777 -41.82 -10.09 31.58
C ASP A 777 -42.45 -10.63 32.87
N GLY A 778 -43.62 -11.27 32.77
CA GLY A 778 -44.28 -11.95 33.89
C GLY A 778 -44.57 -11.06 35.11
N ILE A 779 -44.89 -9.78 34.89
CA ILE A 779 -45.25 -8.80 35.92
C ILE A 779 -46.36 -7.85 35.41
N SER A 780 -47.30 -7.47 36.29
CA SER A 780 -48.34 -6.50 35.94
C SER A 780 -47.87 -5.04 36.04
N TYR A 781 -48.66 -4.13 35.48
CA TYR A 781 -48.38 -2.69 35.53
C TYR A 781 -48.35 -2.15 36.96
N ASP A 782 -49.31 -2.56 37.79
CA ASP A 782 -49.46 -2.01 39.14
C ASP A 782 -48.33 -2.55 40.07
N GLU A 783 -48.01 -3.85 40.01
CA GLU A 783 -46.82 -4.44 40.69
C GLU A 783 -45.50 -3.77 40.27
N ALA A 784 -45.32 -3.52 38.97
CA ALA A 784 -44.12 -2.85 38.47
C ALA A 784 -44.00 -1.42 39.00
N ARG A 785 -45.12 -0.67 39.11
CA ARG A 785 -45.11 0.66 39.74
C ARG A 785 -44.83 0.59 41.24
N ASP A 786 -45.35 -0.40 41.95
CA ASP A 786 -45.08 -0.59 43.38
C ASP A 786 -43.59 -0.81 43.64
N PHE A 787 -42.94 -1.75 42.93
CA PHE A 787 -41.49 -1.96 43.05
C PHE A 787 -40.67 -0.73 42.66
N VAL A 788 -41.07 0.03 41.62
CA VAL A 788 -40.38 1.28 41.26
C VAL A 788 -40.53 2.34 42.35
N SER A 789 -41.71 2.47 42.98
CA SER A 789 -41.94 3.41 44.07
C SER A 789 -41.09 3.08 45.31
N GLN A 790 -40.93 1.80 45.61
CA GLN A 790 -40.09 1.26 46.69
C GLN A 790 -38.58 1.25 46.33
N ARG A 791 -38.22 1.59 45.08
CA ARG A 791 -36.87 1.50 44.50
C ARG A 791 -36.27 0.08 44.51
N CYS A 792 -37.12 -0.95 44.53
CA CYS A 792 -36.76 -2.36 44.53
C CYS A 792 -36.36 -2.83 43.11
N PHE A 793 -35.38 -2.17 42.49
CA PHE A 793 -34.99 -2.42 41.10
C PHE A 793 -34.37 -3.81 40.88
N ASP A 794 -33.88 -4.48 41.91
CA ASP A 794 -33.28 -5.81 41.78
C ASP A 794 -34.31 -6.88 41.37
N TRP A 795 -35.49 -6.91 41.99
CA TRP A 795 -36.61 -7.77 41.58
C TRP A 795 -37.08 -7.49 40.15
N LEU A 796 -37.08 -6.22 39.73
CA LEU A 796 -37.44 -5.84 38.36
C LEU A 796 -36.35 -6.30 37.36
N LYS A 797 -35.07 -6.33 37.74
CA LYS A 797 -33.97 -6.83 36.89
C LYS A 797 -33.98 -8.35 36.72
N GLU A 798 -34.70 -9.11 37.54
CA GLU A 798 -34.98 -10.54 37.31
C GLU A 798 -36.06 -10.74 36.23
N LYS A 799 -36.84 -9.70 35.91
CA LYS A 799 -37.86 -9.70 34.86
C LYS A 799 -37.39 -9.10 33.53
N ASP A 800 -36.19 -8.52 33.49
CA ASP A 800 -35.65 -7.85 32.31
C ASP A 800 -35.31 -8.84 31.20
N GLN A 801 -36.06 -8.80 30.10
CA GLN A 801 -35.87 -9.70 28.96
C GLN A 801 -34.46 -9.60 28.35
N LEU A 802 -33.84 -8.41 28.28
CA LEU A 802 -32.49 -8.29 27.71
C LEU A 802 -31.48 -9.08 28.54
N ARG A 803 -31.52 -8.94 29.87
CA ARG A 803 -30.65 -9.67 30.78
C ARG A 803 -30.83 -11.19 30.67
N ALA A 804 -32.07 -11.67 30.56
CA ALA A 804 -32.36 -13.09 30.37
C ALA A 804 -31.80 -13.64 29.05
N GLU A 805 -31.99 -12.92 27.94
CA GLU A 805 -31.48 -13.33 26.62
C GLU A 805 -29.94 -13.25 26.52
N MET A 806 -29.31 -12.29 27.20
CA MET A 806 -27.85 -12.22 27.34
C MET A 806 -27.29 -13.33 28.23
N GLU A 807 -27.98 -13.70 29.31
CA GLU A 807 -27.56 -14.83 30.15
C GLU A 807 -27.75 -16.18 29.44
N ALA A 808 -28.78 -16.32 28.60
CA ALA A 808 -28.93 -17.46 27.70
C ALA A 808 -27.84 -17.52 26.60
N GLY A 809 -27.20 -16.40 26.30
CA GLY A 809 -26.22 -16.27 25.21
C GLY A 809 -26.87 -16.12 23.83
N ASN A 810 -28.14 -15.69 23.76
CA ASN A 810 -28.90 -15.50 22.52
C ASN A 810 -28.56 -14.17 21.83
N VAL A 811 -28.15 -13.15 22.59
CA VAL A 811 -27.83 -11.79 22.09
C VAL A 811 -26.64 -11.17 22.83
N PHE A 812 -25.97 -10.21 22.20
CA PHE A 812 -24.89 -9.41 22.78
C PHE A 812 -23.80 -10.25 23.48
N GLN A 813 -23.41 -11.35 22.83
CA GLN A 813 -22.48 -12.35 23.36
C GLN A 813 -21.14 -11.72 23.74
N GLY A 814 -20.69 -11.94 24.98
CA GLY A 814 -19.45 -11.36 25.52
C GLY A 814 -19.50 -9.86 25.83
N MET A 815 -20.60 -9.16 25.52
CA MET A 815 -20.73 -7.73 25.80
C MET A 815 -21.14 -7.48 27.25
N ARG A 816 -20.86 -6.27 27.74
CA ARG A 816 -21.02 -5.86 29.14
C ARG A 816 -21.93 -4.64 29.29
N GLU A 817 -22.70 -4.64 30.36
CA GLU A 817 -23.60 -3.56 30.78
C GLU A 817 -23.39 -3.28 32.28
N ALA A 818 -23.34 -2.02 32.71
CA ALA A 818 -23.24 -1.70 34.13
C ALA A 818 -24.55 -2.02 34.86
N VAL A 819 -24.46 -2.51 36.10
CA VAL A 819 -25.64 -2.87 36.90
C VAL A 819 -26.54 -1.65 37.09
N ILE A 820 -27.73 -1.71 36.47
CA ILE A 820 -28.73 -0.64 36.48
C ILE A 820 -29.15 -0.32 37.93
N ARG A 821 -29.11 0.98 38.24
CA ARG A 821 -29.48 1.58 39.54
C ARG A 821 -30.53 2.70 39.41
N PHE A 822 -31.00 2.97 38.19
CA PHE A 822 -32.00 4.00 37.87
C PHE A 822 -33.37 3.38 37.52
N PRO A 823 -34.49 4.12 37.69
CA PRO A 823 -35.83 3.63 37.36
C PRO A 823 -35.99 3.26 35.88
N PRO A 824 -36.99 2.42 35.52
CA PRO A 824 -37.37 2.15 34.13
C PRO A 824 -37.58 3.44 33.33
N THR A 825 -36.98 3.52 32.14
CA THR A 825 -36.90 4.73 31.29
C THR A 825 -38.16 4.97 30.47
N TYR A 826 -38.98 3.93 30.29
CA TYR A 826 -40.25 3.91 29.57
C TYR A 826 -41.37 3.39 30.50
N LYS A 827 -42.64 3.75 30.36
CA LYS A 827 -43.23 4.82 29.52
C LYS A 827 -43.70 5.96 30.40
N PHE A 828 -43.37 7.19 30.04
CA PHE A 828 -43.80 8.40 30.73
C PHE A 828 -44.91 9.17 30.00
N GLU A 829 -45.62 10.01 30.73
CA GLU A 829 -46.42 11.11 30.19
C GLU A 829 -45.52 12.34 30.02
N ARG A 830 -45.61 13.02 28.87
CA ARG A 830 -44.72 14.14 28.52
C ARG A 830 -44.99 15.34 29.41
N HIS A 831 -43.93 16.07 29.72
CA HIS A 831 -43.92 17.24 30.61
C HIS A 831 -44.39 16.97 32.07
N GLN A 832 -44.55 15.71 32.47
CA GLN A 832 -44.74 15.34 33.88
C GLN A 832 -43.41 14.99 34.56
N VAL A 833 -43.22 15.54 35.77
CA VAL A 833 -41.97 15.43 36.55
C VAL A 833 -42.00 14.26 37.53
N GLY A 834 -40.87 13.57 37.68
CA GLY A 834 -40.68 12.51 38.67
C GLY A 834 -41.45 11.21 38.39
N LEU A 835 -41.45 10.30 39.37
CA LEU A 835 -41.99 8.93 39.26
C LEU A 835 -43.53 8.85 39.27
N ALA A 836 -44.21 9.98 39.45
CA ALA A 836 -45.67 10.04 39.30
C ALA A 836 -46.09 9.81 37.84
N GLY A 837 -45.34 10.38 36.88
CA GLY A 837 -45.71 10.46 35.47
C GLY A 837 -45.47 9.21 34.62
N TYR A 838 -45.48 8.00 35.18
CA TYR A 838 -45.60 6.78 34.36
C TYR A 838 -47.00 6.67 33.75
N ASP A 839 -47.08 6.16 32.51
CA ASP A 839 -48.28 6.05 31.66
C ASP A 839 -49.54 5.62 32.43
N SER A 840 -50.37 6.58 32.79
CA SER A 840 -51.62 6.40 33.55
C SER A 840 -52.85 6.43 32.63
N GLY A 841 -52.64 6.48 31.31
CA GLY A 841 -53.68 6.40 30.29
C GLY A 841 -54.25 4.98 30.11
N GLU A 842 -55.27 4.86 29.25
CA GLU A 842 -56.05 3.64 29.01
C GLU A 842 -55.23 2.38 28.68
N LYS A 843 -54.00 2.55 28.19
CA LYS A 843 -53.13 1.46 27.73
C LYS A 843 -52.15 0.95 28.79
N LYS A 844 -52.09 1.58 29.97
CA LYS A 844 -51.27 1.21 31.16
C LYS A 844 -49.99 0.44 30.80
N ARG A 845 -49.06 1.06 30.05
CA ARG A 845 -47.85 0.36 29.61
C ARG A 845 -46.94 0.05 30.81
N VAL A 846 -46.72 -1.24 31.07
CA VAL A 846 -45.78 -1.73 32.09
C VAL A 846 -44.43 -1.02 31.91
N PRO A 847 -43.87 -0.41 32.98
CA PRO A 847 -42.56 0.23 32.91
C PRO A 847 -41.44 -0.72 32.44
N ALA A 848 -40.49 -0.22 31.66
CA ALA A 848 -39.38 -1.01 31.11
C ALA A 848 -38.08 -0.20 30.94
N TRP A 849 -36.94 -0.88 31.01
CA TRP A 849 -35.63 -0.36 30.59
C TRP A 849 -35.42 -0.63 29.10
N CYS A 850 -36.16 0.12 28.28
CA CYS A 850 -36.06 0.08 26.81
C CYS A 850 -34.72 0.66 26.32
N ASP A 851 -34.25 1.73 26.97
CA ASP A 851 -33.10 2.54 26.57
C ASP A 851 -31.83 2.03 27.28
N ARG A 852 -30.87 1.48 26.51
CA ARG A 852 -29.73 0.70 27.04
C ARG A 852 -28.40 1.12 26.43
N ILE A 853 -27.29 0.81 27.12
CA ILE A 853 -25.92 1.04 26.66
C ILE A 853 -25.04 -0.14 27.09
N LEU A 854 -24.46 -0.83 26.11
CA LEU A 854 -23.63 -2.03 26.28
C LEU A 854 -22.33 -1.89 25.49
N TYR A 855 -21.27 -2.60 25.88
CA TYR A 855 -19.99 -2.52 25.17
C TYR A 855 -19.18 -3.82 25.14
N ARG A 856 -18.26 -3.91 24.17
CA ARG A 856 -17.16 -4.88 24.08
C ARG A 856 -15.84 -4.11 23.96
N ASP A 857 -14.79 -4.58 24.61
CA ASP A 857 -13.39 -4.15 24.42
C ASP A 857 -12.52 -5.37 24.00
N ASN A 858 -11.20 -5.34 24.23
CA ASN A 858 -10.33 -6.49 23.95
C ASN A 858 -10.22 -7.49 25.11
N ARG A 859 -10.82 -7.24 26.29
CA ARG A 859 -10.64 -8.08 27.48
C ARG A 859 -11.38 -9.41 27.38
N SER A 860 -10.64 -10.52 27.42
CA SER A 860 -11.18 -11.87 27.60
C SER A 860 -11.59 -12.16 29.05
N ALA A 861 -10.90 -11.55 30.03
CA ALA A 861 -11.23 -11.67 31.45
C ALA A 861 -11.30 -10.30 32.14
N LEU A 862 -12.08 -10.19 33.21
CA LEU A 862 -12.25 -8.92 33.93
C LEU A 862 -10.93 -8.37 34.51
N ALA A 863 -9.96 -9.24 34.79
CA ALA A 863 -8.64 -8.91 35.32
C ALA A 863 -7.56 -8.67 34.24
N SER A 864 -7.89 -8.68 32.96
CA SER A 864 -6.93 -8.38 31.88
C SER A 864 -6.52 -6.89 31.90
N GLU A 865 -5.22 -6.63 32.02
CA GLU A 865 -4.62 -5.30 31.94
C GLU A 865 -4.44 -4.83 30.48
N CYS A 866 -4.20 -3.52 30.28
CA CYS A 866 -4.05 -2.94 28.96
C CYS A 866 -2.63 -3.15 28.41
N SER A 867 -2.53 -3.80 27.25
CA SER A 867 -1.27 -4.17 26.58
C SER A 867 -1.44 -4.15 25.06
N LEU A 868 -0.38 -4.32 24.26
CA LEU A 868 -0.55 -4.41 22.80
C LEU A 868 -1.28 -5.69 22.34
N GLU A 869 -1.49 -6.66 23.24
CA GLU A 869 -2.33 -7.85 23.02
C GLU A 869 -3.79 -7.62 23.44
N CYS A 870 -4.00 -6.84 24.51
CA CYS A 870 -5.32 -6.38 24.97
C CYS A 870 -5.43 -4.83 24.90
N PRO A 871 -5.45 -4.23 23.70
CA PRO A 871 -5.15 -2.80 23.56
C PRO A 871 -6.28 -1.83 23.83
N ILE A 872 -7.49 -2.30 24.11
CA ILE A 872 -8.52 -1.48 24.75
C ILE A 872 -9.00 -2.21 26.00
N VAL A 873 -8.83 -1.53 27.13
CA VAL A 873 -9.44 -1.88 28.42
C VAL A 873 -10.36 -0.74 28.80
N SER A 874 -11.66 -1.02 28.86
CA SER A 874 -12.67 -0.03 29.24
C SER A 874 -13.41 -0.45 30.51
N SER A 875 -13.87 0.51 31.30
CA SER A 875 -14.73 0.29 32.46
C SER A 875 -15.73 1.44 32.64
N ILE A 876 -16.92 1.13 33.15
CA ILE A 876 -17.97 2.14 33.33
C ILE A 876 -17.79 2.89 34.66
N LEU A 877 -17.71 4.22 34.59
CA LEU A 877 -17.63 5.12 35.75
C LEU A 877 -19.02 5.61 36.21
N GLN A 878 -19.96 5.78 35.28
CA GLN A 878 -21.29 6.34 35.51
C GLN A 878 -22.29 5.72 34.54
N TYR A 879 -23.48 5.35 35.01
CA TYR A 879 -24.58 4.87 34.16
C TYR A 879 -25.93 5.31 34.76
N GLU A 880 -26.62 6.23 34.08
CA GLU A 880 -27.73 7.01 34.62
C GLU A 880 -28.82 7.31 33.58
N ALA A 881 -30.06 7.49 34.05
CA ALA A 881 -31.14 8.14 33.29
C ALA A 881 -31.46 9.52 33.88
N CYS A 882 -31.58 10.54 33.03
CA CYS A 882 -31.90 11.92 33.47
C CYS A 882 -33.42 12.06 33.62
N MET A 883 -33.92 11.64 34.79
CA MET A 883 -35.36 11.56 35.11
C MET A 883 -36.08 12.92 35.15
N ASP A 884 -35.31 14.00 35.27
CA ASP A 884 -35.70 15.41 35.22
C ASP A 884 -36.06 15.89 33.81
N VAL A 885 -35.54 15.24 32.76
CA VAL A 885 -35.90 15.54 31.37
C VAL A 885 -37.31 14.99 31.07
N THR A 886 -38.18 15.80 30.47
CA THR A 886 -39.61 15.46 30.30
C THR A 886 -40.17 15.64 28.88
N ASP A 887 -39.33 15.98 27.90
CA ASP A 887 -39.77 16.30 26.52
C ASP A 887 -40.28 15.08 25.72
N SER A 888 -40.01 13.85 26.20
CA SER A 888 -40.39 12.58 25.58
C SER A 888 -41.03 11.63 26.60
N ASP A 889 -41.74 10.63 26.11
CA ASP A 889 -42.24 9.49 26.90
C ASP A 889 -41.17 8.43 27.21
N HIS A 890 -39.92 8.66 26.77
CA HIS A 890 -38.70 8.02 27.26
C HIS A 890 -37.80 9.04 27.98
N LYS A 891 -37.05 8.59 28.99
CA LYS A 891 -35.96 9.35 29.62
C LYS A 891 -34.62 9.13 28.89
N PRO A 892 -33.82 10.18 28.64
CA PRO A 892 -32.49 10.02 28.08
C PRO A 892 -31.58 9.31 29.08
N VAL A 893 -30.71 8.44 28.55
CA VAL A 893 -29.72 7.66 29.30
C VAL A 893 -28.32 8.12 28.93
N ARG A 894 -27.38 8.08 29.87
CA ARG A 894 -25.95 8.33 29.64
C ARG A 894 -25.06 7.32 30.36
N CYS A 895 -23.92 7.04 29.76
CA CYS A 895 -22.85 6.21 30.31
C CYS A 895 -21.51 6.91 30.09
N ILE A 896 -20.66 6.98 31.13
CA ILE A 896 -19.26 7.43 30.99
C ILE A 896 -18.34 6.23 31.16
N PHE A 897 -17.51 5.99 30.14
CA PHE A 897 -16.45 4.99 30.15
C PHE A 897 -15.11 5.65 30.46
N SER A 898 -14.30 5.01 31.33
CA SER A 898 -12.85 5.20 31.34
C SER A 898 -12.24 4.16 30.40
N VAL A 899 -11.37 4.60 29.49
CA VAL A 899 -10.81 3.78 28.41
C VAL A 899 -9.29 3.96 28.39
N ASP A 900 -8.55 2.90 28.72
CA ASP A 900 -7.11 2.82 28.54
C ASP A 900 -6.81 2.18 27.17
N VAL A 901 -6.07 2.88 26.32
CA VAL A 901 -5.75 2.48 24.93
C VAL A 901 -4.24 2.25 24.78
N ALA A 902 -3.81 1.02 24.50
CA ALA A 902 -2.42 0.73 24.20
C ALA A 902 -2.11 0.95 22.70
N ARG A 903 -1.22 1.90 22.41
CA ARG A 903 -0.73 2.23 21.05
C ARG A 903 0.78 1.96 20.89
N VAL A 904 1.20 1.78 19.65
CA VAL A 904 2.62 1.61 19.29
C VAL A 904 3.27 2.97 19.06
N ASP A 905 4.43 3.19 19.68
CA ASP A 905 5.37 4.26 19.34
C ASP A 905 6.21 3.83 18.13
N GLU A 906 5.70 4.05 16.92
CA GLU A 906 6.36 3.62 15.67
C GLU A 906 7.70 4.36 15.42
N SER A 907 8.00 5.45 16.15
CA SER A 907 9.31 6.11 16.12
C SER A 907 10.35 5.28 16.89
N ILE A 908 10.05 4.92 18.16
CA ILE A 908 10.95 4.11 18.98
C ILE A 908 11.06 2.68 18.43
N LYS A 909 9.94 2.06 18.04
CA LYS A 909 9.96 0.72 17.44
C LYS A 909 10.83 0.64 16.18
N ARG A 910 10.87 1.71 15.38
CA ARG A 910 11.73 1.81 14.19
C ARG A 910 13.22 2.00 14.53
N GLN A 911 13.53 2.75 15.59
CA GLN A 911 14.90 2.85 16.14
C GLN A 911 15.37 1.46 16.60
N GLU A 912 14.57 0.78 17.43
CA GLU A 912 14.86 -0.57 17.93
C GLU A 912 14.98 -1.61 16.81
N PHE A 913 14.16 -1.53 15.76
CA PHE A 913 14.31 -2.34 14.54
C PHE A 913 15.68 -2.12 13.88
N GLY A 914 16.10 -0.87 13.74
CA GLY A 914 17.41 -0.49 13.21
C GLY A 914 18.56 -1.00 14.07
N ASP A 915 18.46 -0.85 15.38
CA ASP A 915 19.46 -1.31 16.33
C ASP A 915 19.56 -2.84 16.36
N ILE A 916 18.45 -3.58 16.28
CA ILE A 916 18.51 -5.05 16.17
C ILE A 916 19.21 -5.46 14.85
N MET A 917 18.85 -4.83 13.72
CA MET A 917 19.52 -5.07 12.43
C MET A 917 21.00 -4.69 12.42
N GLY A 918 21.39 -3.67 13.20
CA GLY A 918 22.77 -3.15 13.30
C GLY A 918 23.63 -3.82 14.38
N SER A 919 23.02 -4.47 15.38
CA SER A 919 23.73 -5.08 16.51
C SER A 919 23.78 -6.62 16.44
N ASN A 920 22.67 -7.28 16.13
CA ASN A 920 22.50 -8.72 16.33
C ASN A 920 23.44 -9.57 15.44
N GLU A 921 24.28 -10.39 16.07
CA GLU A 921 25.32 -11.18 15.39
C GLU A 921 24.75 -12.22 14.42
N LYS A 922 23.62 -12.84 14.75
CA LYS A 922 22.98 -13.83 13.87
C LYS A 922 22.46 -13.17 12.60
N ILE A 923 21.85 -11.98 12.72
CA ILE A 923 21.41 -11.20 11.56
C ILE A 923 22.61 -10.76 10.72
N LYS A 924 23.70 -10.28 11.34
CA LYS A 924 24.95 -9.94 10.64
C LYS A 924 25.51 -11.09 9.82
N LEU A 925 25.66 -12.27 10.42
CA LEU A 925 26.19 -13.46 9.74
C LEU A 925 25.32 -13.87 8.53
N ILE A 926 23.99 -13.81 8.67
CA ILE A 926 23.06 -14.07 7.55
C ILE A 926 23.24 -13.02 6.44
N LEU A 927 23.29 -11.73 6.79
CA LEU A 927 23.50 -10.65 5.82
C LEU A 927 24.88 -10.71 5.14
N GLU A 928 25.92 -11.14 5.85
CA GLU A 928 27.26 -11.38 5.30
C GLU A 928 27.30 -12.57 4.35
N GLU A 929 26.57 -13.66 4.63
CA GLU A 929 26.45 -14.78 3.69
C GLU A 929 25.65 -14.40 2.43
N LEU A 930 24.64 -13.55 2.57
CA LEU A 930 23.84 -13.02 1.46
C LEU A 930 24.63 -12.06 0.57
N ARG A 931 25.62 -11.34 1.11
CA ARG A 931 26.56 -10.50 0.34
C ARG A 931 27.58 -11.31 -0.46
N GLN A 932 27.74 -12.61 -0.22
CA GLN A 932 28.71 -13.42 -0.96
C GLN A 932 28.33 -13.52 -2.44
N ILE A 933 29.14 -12.87 -3.29
CA ILE A 933 28.97 -12.89 -4.74
C ILE A 933 29.66 -14.14 -5.30
N PRO A 934 28.97 -14.98 -6.10
CA PRO A 934 29.58 -16.13 -6.77
C PRO A 934 30.86 -15.78 -7.55
N GLU A 935 31.85 -16.67 -7.55
CA GLU A 935 33.04 -16.46 -8.37
C GLU A 935 32.67 -16.55 -9.86
N THR A 936 32.80 -15.43 -10.57
CA THR A 936 32.64 -15.37 -12.02
C THR A 936 33.89 -14.88 -12.75
N ILE A 937 34.15 -15.47 -13.91
CA ILE A 937 35.20 -15.04 -14.85
C ILE A 937 34.56 -14.52 -16.14
N VAL A 938 35.12 -13.44 -16.68
CA VAL A 938 34.74 -12.83 -17.96
C VAL A 938 35.89 -13.01 -18.96
N SER A 939 35.60 -13.32 -20.22
CA SER A 939 36.62 -13.78 -21.19
C SER A 939 37.53 -12.71 -21.78
N THR A 940 37.18 -11.43 -21.73
CA THR A 940 38.03 -10.33 -22.19
C THR A 940 37.69 -9.01 -21.52
N ASN A 941 38.71 -8.17 -21.32
CA ASN A 941 38.59 -6.79 -20.85
C ASN A 941 38.52 -5.78 -22.01
N ASN A 942 38.76 -6.22 -23.25
CA ASN A 942 38.81 -5.35 -24.45
C ASN A 942 38.10 -6.02 -25.64
N ILE A 943 37.37 -5.23 -26.43
CA ILE A 943 36.78 -5.61 -27.73
C ILE A 943 37.06 -4.48 -28.72
N ILE A 944 37.47 -4.82 -29.94
CA ILE A 944 37.75 -3.86 -31.01
C ILE A 944 37.02 -4.31 -32.28
N PHE A 945 36.28 -3.40 -32.90
CA PHE A 945 35.54 -3.60 -34.16
C PHE A 945 36.15 -2.78 -35.30
N GLN A 946 36.16 -3.34 -36.52
CA GLN A 946 36.68 -2.69 -37.73
C GLN A 946 35.65 -2.64 -38.88
N ASN A 947 34.60 -3.46 -38.84
CA ASN A 947 33.41 -3.42 -39.71
C ASN A 947 32.17 -3.85 -38.88
N GLN A 948 31.13 -4.41 -39.53
CA GLN A 948 29.95 -5.07 -38.91
C GLN A 948 30.31 -6.39 -38.19
N ASP A 949 31.28 -6.32 -37.27
CA ASP A 949 31.85 -7.47 -36.59
C ASP A 949 31.00 -7.90 -35.38
N THR A 950 30.87 -9.21 -35.15
CA THR A 950 30.30 -9.76 -33.91
C THR A 950 31.39 -10.42 -33.07
N SER A 951 31.51 -10.00 -31.81
CA SER A 951 32.38 -10.61 -30.80
C SER A 951 31.54 -11.40 -29.80
N ILE A 952 32.08 -12.51 -29.28
CA ILE A 952 31.42 -13.34 -28.27
C ILE A 952 32.11 -13.11 -26.92
N LEU A 953 31.40 -12.44 -26.02
CA LEU A 953 31.77 -12.34 -24.62
C LEU A 953 31.27 -13.58 -23.88
N ARG A 954 32.15 -14.25 -23.12
CA ARG A 954 31.77 -15.39 -22.26
C ARG A 954 31.86 -14.99 -20.80
N ILE A 955 30.79 -15.26 -20.05
CA ILE A 955 30.78 -15.21 -18.58
C ILE A 955 30.65 -16.63 -18.05
N THR A 956 31.54 -17.03 -17.13
CA THR A 956 31.56 -18.36 -16.49
C THR A 956 31.27 -18.20 -15.00
N ASN A 957 30.32 -18.96 -14.45
CA ASN A 957 30.18 -19.16 -13.00
C ASN A 957 31.09 -20.31 -12.56
N LYS A 958 31.85 -20.13 -11.48
CA LYS A 958 32.77 -21.12 -10.89
C LYS A 958 32.42 -21.48 -9.44
N CYS A 959 31.28 -21.00 -8.94
CA CYS A 959 30.92 -21.14 -7.53
C CYS A 959 30.51 -22.57 -7.13
N GLY A 960 30.22 -23.46 -8.09
CA GLY A 960 29.80 -24.85 -7.86
C GLY A 960 28.50 -25.07 -7.07
N LYS A 961 27.91 -24.02 -6.49
CA LYS A 961 26.78 -24.11 -5.54
C LYS A 961 25.71 -23.03 -5.66
N LYS A 962 26.09 -21.77 -5.93
CA LYS A 962 25.16 -20.62 -5.97
C LYS A 962 25.00 -20.08 -7.40
N ASP A 963 23.75 -19.81 -7.79
CA ASP A 963 23.42 -19.08 -9.01
C ASP A 963 24.00 -17.66 -8.98
N ALA A 964 24.55 -17.22 -10.11
CA ALA A 964 25.00 -15.86 -10.32
C ALA A 964 24.08 -15.15 -11.31
N PHE A 965 23.69 -13.92 -11.01
CA PHE A 965 22.92 -13.09 -11.94
C PHE A 965 23.80 -11.98 -12.48
N TYR A 966 23.69 -11.69 -13.78
CA TYR A 966 24.45 -10.63 -14.42
C TYR A 966 23.55 -9.57 -15.08
N GLU A 967 24.05 -8.34 -15.12
CA GLU A 967 23.52 -7.23 -15.90
C GLU A 967 24.72 -6.54 -16.59
N ILE A 968 24.63 -6.34 -17.90
CA ILE A 968 25.58 -5.53 -18.67
C ILE A 968 24.97 -4.14 -18.91
N ILE A 969 25.77 -3.12 -18.64
CA ILE A 969 25.42 -1.71 -18.79
C ILE A 969 26.53 -0.96 -19.54
N CYS A 970 26.23 0.21 -20.11
CA CYS A 970 27.21 1.11 -20.73
C CYS A 970 27.53 2.29 -19.81
N GLU A 971 28.64 2.23 -19.08
CA GLU A 971 29.05 3.23 -18.08
C GLU A 971 29.25 4.64 -18.67
N GLY A 972 29.79 4.71 -19.89
CA GLY A 972 29.94 5.97 -20.62
C GLY A 972 30.50 5.80 -22.02
N GLN A 973 30.38 6.85 -22.82
CA GLN A 973 30.82 6.92 -24.22
C GLN A 973 31.80 8.08 -24.41
N SER A 974 32.79 7.89 -25.29
CA SER A 974 33.77 8.91 -25.67
C SER A 974 34.11 8.81 -27.15
N THR A 975 34.47 9.94 -27.76
CA THR A 975 35.18 9.96 -29.03
C THR A 975 36.68 9.86 -28.78
N VAL A 976 37.40 9.11 -29.61
CA VAL A 976 38.86 9.09 -29.58
C VAL A 976 39.39 10.26 -30.42
N LYS A 977 40.37 10.97 -29.88
CA LYS A 977 41.06 12.09 -30.56
C LYS A 977 42.11 11.56 -31.54
N GLU A 978 42.61 12.45 -32.40
CA GLU A 978 43.65 12.13 -33.39
C GLU A 978 45.00 11.73 -32.76
N ASP A 979 45.21 12.04 -31.47
CA ASP A 979 46.35 11.58 -30.66
C ASP A 979 46.22 10.14 -30.13
N GLY A 980 45.09 9.48 -30.40
CA GLY A 980 44.77 8.11 -29.96
C GLY A 980 44.20 8.00 -28.54
N GLN A 981 44.08 9.10 -27.78
CA GLN A 981 43.47 9.12 -26.46
C GLN A 981 41.96 9.38 -26.54
N ALA A 982 41.19 8.72 -25.68
CA ALA A 982 39.78 9.05 -25.48
C ALA A 982 39.65 10.38 -24.72
N SER A 983 38.62 11.17 -25.04
CA SER A 983 38.11 12.21 -24.12
C SER A 983 37.50 11.60 -22.85
N ASP A 984 37.17 12.42 -21.86
CA ASP A 984 36.42 11.97 -20.68
C ASP A 984 35.14 11.23 -21.09
N HIS A 985 34.89 10.06 -20.51
CA HIS A 985 33.72 9.26 -20.84
C HIS A 985 32.45 9.94 -20.32
N LEU A 986 31.60 10.42 -21.22
CA LEU A 986 30.31 11.00 -20.88
C LEU A 986 29.33 9.88 -20.49
N PRO A 987 28.70 9.92 -19.29
CA PRO A 987 27.74 8.91 -18.89
C PRO A 987 26.48 8.96 -19.76
N ARG A 988 26.01 7.79 -20.23
CA ARG A 988 24.74 7.67 -20.95
C ARG A 988 23.61 7.36 -19.96
N GLY A 989 22.51 8.10 -20.02
CA GLY A 989 21.33 8.11 -19.12
C GLY A 989 21.25 6.97 -18.10
N SER A 990 20.44 5.94 -18.38
CA SER A 990 20.31 4.77 -17.49
C SER A 990 21.37 3.69 -17.82
N PHE A 991 22.61 4.12 -18.03
CA PHE A 991 23.70 3.35 -18.65
C PHE A 991 23.31 2.69 -19.99
N GLY A 992 22.46 3.35 -20.79
CA GLY A 992 21.91 2.79 -22.03
C GLY A 992 22.95 2.71 -23.15
N PHE A 993 22.91 1.64 -23.95
CA PHE A 993 23.88 1.40 -25.04
C PHE A 993 23.82 2.45 -26.17
N PRO A 994 24.92 2.72 -26.89
CA PRO A 994 24.91 3.46 -28.15
C PRO A 994 24.11 2.75 -29.25
N ARG A 995 23.62 3.52 -30.23
CA ARG A 995 22.83 2.99 -31.37
C ARG A 995 23.57 1.99 -32.24
N TRP A 996 24.89 2.16 -32.39
CA TRP A 996 25.78 1.27 -33.14
C TRP A 996 26.15 -0.02 -32.41
N LEU A 997 25.84 -0.14 -31.11
CA LEU A 997 26.28 -1.27 -30.29
C LEU A 997 25.11 -2.19 -29.92
N GLU A 998 25.28 -3.48 -30.15
CA GLU A 998 24.40 -4.52 -29.65
C GLU A 998 25.08 -5.31 -28.54
N VAL A 999 24.31 -5.64 -27.48
CA VAL A 999 24.72 -6.54 -26.40
C VAL A 999 23.52 -7.43 -26.10
N MET A 1000 23.58 -8.72 -26.47
CA MET A 1000 22.46 -9.65 -26.28
C MET A 1000 22.93 -11.05 -25.85
N PRO A 1001 22.30 -11.66 -24.82
CA PRO A 1001 21.36 -11.06 -23.87
C PRO A 1001 22.10 -10.24 -22.80
N ALA A 1002 21.68 -8.98 -22.58
CA ALA A 1002 22.38 -8.07 -21.65
C ALA A 1002 22.15 -8.41 -20.17
N THR A 1003 21.11 -9.17 -19.83
CA THR A 1003 20.88 -9.70 -18.46
C THR A 1003 20.66 -11.21 -18.51
N GLY A 1004 20.89 -11.90 -17.40
CA GLY A 1004 20.53 -13.31 -17.29
C GLY A 1004 21.01 -14.02 -16.04
N VAL A 1005 20.63 -15.30 -15.97
CA VAL A 1005 21.03 -16.27 -14.93
C VAL A 1005 22.19 -17.14 -15.42
N LEU A 1006 23.18 -17.32 -14.54
CA LEU A 1006 24.30 -18.26 -14.67
C LEU A 1006 24.20 -19.31 -13.56
N LYS A 1007 23.68 -20.49 -13.91
CA LYS A 1007 23.71 -21.67 -13.03
C LYS A 1007 25.15 -22.08 -12.69
N PRO A 1008 25.40 -22.87 -11.63
CA PRO A 1008 26.75 -23.24 -11.23
C PRO A 1008 27.50 -23.95 -12.37
N ASP A 1009 28.79 -23.64 -12.48
CA ASP A 1009 29.74 -24.24 -13.43
C ASP A 1009 29.34 -24.10 -14.92
N CYS A 1010 28.35 -23.26 -15.22
CA CYS A 1010 27.88 -22.96 -16.57
C CYS A 1010 28.56 -21.71 -17.16
N ILE A 1011 28.62 -21.70 -18.50
CA ILE A 1011 29.09 -20.57 -19.31
C ILE A 1011 27.89 -19.97 -20.03
N LYS A 1012 27.75 -18.64 -20.04
CA LYS A 1012 26.84 -17.91 -20.91
C LYS A 1012 27.64 -17.17 -21.98
N GLU A 1013 27.23 -17.33 -23.23
CA GLU A 1013 27.72 -16.57 -24.37
C GLU A 1013 26.83 -15.35 -24.62
N ILE A 1014 27.45 -14.21 -24.92
CA ILE A 1014 26.78 -12.93 -25.13
C ILE A 1014 27.35 -12.32 -26.41
N SER A 1015 26.47 -12.06 -27.37
CA SER A 1015 26.78 -11.39 -28.62
C SER A 1015 27.00 -9.91 -28.37
N VAL A 1016 28.19 -9.40 -28.69
CA VAL A 1016 28.50 -7.97 -28.74
C VAL A 1016 28.78 -7.62 -30.20
N ARG A 1017 27.94 -6.82 -30.86
CA ARG A 1017 28.04 -6.54 -32.31
C ARG A 1017 28.07 -5.04 -32.62
N HIS A 1018 28.82 -4.67 -33.66
CA HIS A 1018 28.70 -3.38 -34.34
C HIS A 1018 27.65 -3.41 -35.46
N GLU A 1019 26.68 -2.50 -35.43
CA GLU A 1019 25.63 -2.31 -36.44
C GLU A 1019 25.74 -0.91 -37.08
N ASP A 1020 25.71 -0.82 -38.42
CA ASP A 1020 25.92 0.44 -39.15
C ASP A 1020 24.68 1.34 -39.10
N PHE A 1021 24.65 2.28 -38.15
CA PHE A 1021 23.53 3.23 -38.02
C PHE A 1021 23.66 4.42 -38.99
N GLN A 1022 22.87 4.43 -40.07
CA GLN A 1022 22.76 5.60 -40.94
C GLN A 1022 21.91 6.70 -40.29
N THR A 1023 22.58 7.71 -39.70
CA THR A 1023 21.93 8.93 -39.24
C THR A 1023 21.26 9.64 -40.42
N LEU A 1024 19.92 9.58 -40.48
CA LEU A 1024 19.13 10.20 -41.53
C LEU A 1024 19.39 11.73 -41.53
N LYS A 1025 19.92 12.27 -42.62
CA LYS A 1025 20.19 13.71 -42.73
C LYS A 1025 18.87 14.47 -42.82
N GLU A 1026 18.44 15.07 -41.71
CA GLU A 1026 17.37 16.07 -41.73
C GLU A 1026 17.83 17.30 -42.52
N PHE A 1027 17.28 17.45 -43.72
CA PHE A 1027 17.44 18.66 -44.52
C PHE A 1027 16.26 19.60 -44.25
N VAL A 1028 16.55 20.76 -43.69
CA VAL A 1028 15.64 21.91 -43.64
C VAL A 1028 16.24 23.00 -44.52
N ASP A 1029 15.41 23.59 -45.40
CA ASP A 1029 15.79 24.67 -46.33
C ASP A 1029 17.06 24.41 -47.17
N GLY A 1030 17.33 23.14 -47.49
CA GLY A 1030 18.43 22.71 -48.37
C GLY A 1030 19.84 22.80 -47.78
N VAL A 1031 19.99 23.26 -46.53
CA VAL A 1031 21.29 23.35 -45.84
C VAL A 1031 21.45 22.15 -44.88
N PRO A 1032 22.51 21.34 -45.00
CA PRO A 1032 22.75 20.25 -44.05
C PRO A 1032 23.23 20.82 -42.71
N GLN A 1033 22.37 20.82 -41.68
CA GLN A 1033 22.68 21.46 -40.39
C GLN A 1033 23.59 20.61 -39.46
N ASN A 1034 24.07 19.45 -39.91
CA ASN A 1034 25.00 18.60 -39.16
C ASN A 1034 26.46 19.06 -39.35
N TRP A 1035 26.89 20.09 -38.61
CA TRP A 1035 28.31 20.45 -38.53
C TRP A 1035 29.10 19.55 -37.55
N TRP A 1036 28.41 18.62 -36.87
CA TRP A 1036 28.97 17.59 -35.99
C TRP A 1036 28.50 16.21 -36.49
N CYS A 1037 29.22 15.62 -37.44
CA CYS A 1037 28.96 14.24 -37.88
C CYS A 1037 29.88 13.30 -37.08
N GLU A 1038 29.39 12.82 -35.94
CA GLU A 1038 30.18 11.99 -35.01
C GLU A 1038 30.40 10.56 -35.54
N ASP A 1039 29.65 10.17 -36.57
CA ASP A 1039 29.69 8.87 -37.26
C ASP A 1039 30.98 8.66 -38.10
N MET A 1040 31.90 9.63 -38.10
CA MET A 1040 33.15 9.64 -38.89
C MET A 1040 34.42 9.55 -38.03
N ARG A 1041 34.31 9.21 -36.74
CA ARG A 1041 35.43 9.14 -35.79
C ARG A 1041 35.45 7.81 -35.03
N ASP A 1042 36.63 7.41 -34.58
CA ASP A 1042 36.76 6.30 -33.62
C ASP A 1042 35.94 6.59 -32.36
N GLN A 1043 35.10 5.63 -31.96
CA GLN A 1043 34.25 5.74 -30.78
C GLN A 1043 34.56 4.63 -29.77
N GLU A 1044 34.43 4.95 -28.50
CA GLU A 1044 34.77 4.07 -27.40
C GLU A 1044 33.72 4.11 -26.29
N VAL A 1045 33.35 2.94 -25.78
CA VAL A 1045 32.51 2.81 -24.58
C VAL A 1045 33.15 1.90 -23.54
N ILE A 1046 32.78 2.14 -22.28
CA ILE A 1046 33.05 1.23 -21.18
C ILE A 1046 31.76 0.45 -20.87
N LEU A 1047 31.74 -0.83 -21.20
CA LEU A 1047 30.71 -1.75 -20.71
C LEU A 1047 31.09 -2.20 -19.29
N VAL A 1048 30.10 -2.33 -18.40
CA VAL A 1048 30.29 -2.95 -17.09
C VAL A 1048 29.39 -4.17 -16.99
N VAL A 1049 30.00 -5.33 -16.79
CA VAL A 1049 29.31 -6.54 -16.34
C VAL A 1049 29.19 -6.46 -14.83
N LYS A 1050 27.99 -6.16 -14.32
CA LYS A 1050 27.63 -6.31 -12.90
C LYS A 1050 27.26 -7.77 -12.64
N VAL A 1051 27.79 -8.37 -11.59
CA VAL A 1051 27.44 -9.73 -11.14
C VAL A 1051 27.01 -9.70 -9.68
N ARG A 1052 25.90 -10.38 -9.34
CA ARG A 1052 25.39 -10.54 -7.97
C ARG A 1052 24.98 -11.99 -7.68
N GLY A 1053 25.00 -12.38 -6.40
CA GLY A 1053 24.32 -13.61 -5.94
C GLY A 1053 22.79 -13.47 -5.97
N SER A 1054 22.08 -14.59 -5.86
CA SER A 1054 20.62 -14.64 -6.09
C SER A 1054 19.76 -13.78 -5.17
N LEU A 1055 20.22 -13.51 -3.94
CA LEU A 1055 19.61 -12.59 -2.97
C LEU A 1055 20.59 -11.48 -2.52
N SER A 1056 21.71 -11.29 -3.23
CA SER A 1056 22.73 -10.30 -2.89
C SER A 1056 22.30 -8.88 -3.27
N THR A 1057 22.45 -7.95 -2.33
CA THR A 1057 22.39 -6.50 -2.58
C THR A 1057 23.69 -5.94 -3.17
N GLU A 1058 24.80 -6.68 -3.10
CA GLU A 1058 26.11 -6.25 -3.60
C GLU A 1058 26.40 -6.80 -5.00
N THR A 1059 27.15 -6.02 -5.80
CA THR A 1059 27.52 -6.31 -7.19
C THR A 1059 29.03 -6.24 -7.41
N LYS A 1060 29.62 -7.30 -7.96
CA LYS A 1060 30.99 -7.34 -8.46
C LYS A 1060 31.00 -6.83 -9.90
N ASN A 1061 31.74 -5.76 -10.15
CA ASN A 1061 31.75 -5.06 -11.44
C ASN A 1061 33.02 -5.42 -12.22
N HIS A 1062 32.87 -5.79 -13.50
CA HIS A 1062 33.96 -6.03 -14.43
C HIS A 1062 33.82 -5.10 -15.65
N ARG A 1063 34.83 -4.25 -15.89
CA ARG A 1063 34.85 -3.27 -16.99
C ARG A 1063 35.44 -3.87 -18.26
N ILE A 1064 34.77 -3.65 -19.38
CA ILE A 1064 35.19 -4.04 -20.73
C ILE A 1064 35.22 -2.78 -21.61
N ARG A 1065 36.37 -2.50 -22.21
CA ARG A 1065 36.55 -1.41 -23.17
C ARG A 1065 36.13 -1.89 -24.56
N VAL A 1066 35.16 -1.24 -25.19
CA VAL A 1066 34.71 -1.57 -26.55
C VAL A 1066 34.98 -0.38 -27.46
N ARG A 1067 35.82 -0.57 -28.49
CA ARG A 1067 36.20 0.48 -29.44
C ARG A 1067 35.78 0.11 -30.87
N HIS A 1068 35.15 1.04 -31.57
CA HIS A 1068 34.91 0.99 -33.00
C HIS A 1068 35.96 1.86 -33.70
N CYS A 1069 36.68 1.29 -34.68
CA CYS A 1069 37.66 1.99 -35.51
C CYS A 1069 37.12 2.23 -36.93
N TYR A 1070 37.00 3.50 -37.34
CA TYR A 1070 36.33 3.85 -38.60
C TYR A 1070 37.25 3.71 -39.83
N SER A 1071 37.01 2.67 -40.64
CA SER A 1071 37.80 2.41 -41.86
C SER A 1071 37.25 3.17 -43.09
N ALA A 1072 37.78 4.36 -43.37
CA ALA A 1072 37.41 5.19 -44.53
C ALA A 1072 37.71 4.51 -45.89
N LYS A 1073 36.68 3.90 -46.52
CA LYS A 1073 36.74 3.33 -47.88
C LYS A 1073 36.43 4.37 -48.95
N THR A 1074 37.44 5.17 -49.31
CA THR A 1074 37.42 6.02 -50.52
C THR A 1074 38.75 5.93 -51.26
N GLN A 1075 38.78 5.14 -52.35
CA GLN A 1075 39.77 5.38 -53.41
C GLN A 1075 39.35 6.64 -54.17
N PRO A 1076 40.20 7.67 -54.30
CA PRO A 1076 39.92 8.80 -55.19
C PRO A 1076 39.96 8.31 -56.64
N ILE A 1077 38.89 8.59 -57.40
CA ILE A 1077 38.93 8.46 -58.86
C ILE A 1077 39.68 9.67 -59.40
N ASP A 1078 40.85 9.43 -59.97
CA ASP A 1078 41.76 10.46 -60.45
C ASP A 1078 41.17 11.16 -61.69
N HIS A 1079 40.62 12.37 -61.54
CA HIS A 1079 40.03 13.14 -62.62
C HIS A 1079 41.10 13.72 -63.57
N LYS A 1080 41.63 12.90 -64.46
CA LYS A 1080 42.37 13.37 -65.64
C LYS A 1080 41.40 13.71 -66.78
N PRO A 1081 41.44 14.94 -67.32
CA PRO A 1081 40.75 15.24 -68.58
C PRO A 1081 41.57 14.72 -69.76
N ASN A 1082 40.90 14.18 -70.80
CA ASN A 1082 41.35 14.38 -72.19
C ASN A 1082 40.28 13.99 -73.23
N ASN A 1083 40.50 14.48 -74.45
CA ASN A 1083 39.60 14.33 -75.59
C ASN A 1083 39.64 12.92 -76.24
N THR A 1084 38.49 12.52 -76.80
CA THR A 1084 38.29 11.72 -78.03
C THR A 1084 39.19 10.50 -78.31
N GLY A 1085 38.61 9.30 -78.41
CA GLY A 1085 39.23 8.21 -79.18
C GLY A 1085 38.73 6.76 -78.96
N GLN A 1086 37.91 6.26 -79.89
CA GLN A 1086 37.79 4.86 -80.36
C GLN A 1086 37.83 3.63 -79.39
N ILE A 1087 36.64 3.01 -79.23
CA ILE A 1087 36.28 1.64 -79.72
C ILE A 1087 36.92 0.35 -79.09
N GLN A 1088 36.03 -0.64 -78.85
CA GLN A 1088 36.22 -2.11 -78.66
C GLN A 1088 36.80 -2.68 -77.34
N GLY A 1089 36.40 -3.93 -77.03
CA GLY A 1089 37.17 -4.81 -76.11
C GLY A 1089 36.44 -5.47 -74.92
N ARG A 1090 35.28 -6.14 -75.09
CA ARG A 1090 34.61 -6.89 -74.01
C ARG A 1090 34.99 -8.39 -74.01
N TRP A 1091 35.74 -8.86 -73.01
CA TRP A 1091 35.87 -10.30 -72.64
C TRP A 1091 36.00 -10.48 -71.12
N VAL A 1092 35.91 -11.73 -70.63
CA VAL A 1092 35.48 -12.09 -69.26
C VAL A 1092 36.29 -13.28 -68.70
N ALA A 1093 36.27 -13.45 -67.36
CA ALA A 1093 36.84 -14.55 -66.54
C ALA A 1093 38.36 -14.41 -66.25
N PHE A 1094 38.94 -14.97 -65.18
CA PHE A 1094 38.54 -16.18 -64.41
C PHE A 1094 38.51 -16.02 -62.85
N HIS A 1095 38.42 -17.17 -62.17
CA HIS A 1095 37.97 -17.43 -60.79
C HIS A 1095 38.93 -17.08 -59.62
N ARG A 1096 38.34 -16.97 -58.40
CA ARG A 1096 38.97 -17.27 -57.09
C ARG A 1096 39.19 -18.79 -56.92
N ILE A 1097 40.11 -19.21 -56.05
CA ILE A 1097 39.85 -20.12 -54.90
C ILE A 1097 41.09 -20.22 -53.99
N CYS A 1098 40.88 -20.60 -52.72
CA CYS A 1098 41.88 -20.60 -51.65
C CYS A 1098 42.47 -21.99 -51.35
N CYS A 1099 43.68 -22.00 -50.80
CA CYS A 1099 44.28 -23.01 -49.90
C CYS A 1099 45.14 -22.21 -48.90
N SER A 1100 45.11 -22.30 -47.57
CA SER A 1100 44.90 -23.37 -46.56
C SER A 1100 46.23 -23.86 -45.94
N GLU A 1101 46.51 -23.37 -44.72
CA GLU A 1101 47.51 -23.88 -43.74
C GLU A 1101 49.01 -23.82 -44.19
N SER A 1102 50.05 -23.92 -43.35
CA SER A 1102 50.19 -24.39 -41.95
C SER A 1102 51.52 -23.92 -41.27
N ILE A 1103 51.62 -24.10 -39.94
CA ILE A 1103 52.80 -24.63 -39.19
C ILE A 1103 54.03 -23.75 -38.77
N TRP A 1104 54.33 -23.82 -37.45
CA TRP A 1104 55.61 -23.74 -36.68
C TRP A 1104 56.29 -22.43 -36.18
N CYS A 1105 56.46 -22.37 -34.83
CA CYS A 1105 57.70 -22.22 -34.01
C CYS A 1105 58.79 -21.16 -34.37
N ARG A 1106 59.52 -20.47 -33.45
CA ARG A 1106 59.99 -20.82 -32.07
C ARG A 1106 60.76 -19.63 -31.39
N PHE A 1107 60.87 -19.62 -30.05
CA PHE A 1107 61.93 -18.95 -29.21
C PHE A 1107 62.01 -17.38 -29.14
N PHE A 1108 62.69 -16.69 -28.18
CA PHE A 1108 63.61 -17.05 -27.03
C PHE A 1108 63.55 -15.98 -25.87
N GLU A 1109 63.65 -16.38 -24.58
CA GLU A 1109 64.15 -15.66 -23.34
C GLU A 1109 63.72 -14.20 -22.92
N CYS A 1110 64.01 -13.63 -21.73
CA CYS A 1110 64.17 -14.05 -20.30
C CYS A 1110 63.99 -12.78 -19.39
N HIS A 1111 63.45 -12.76 -18.17
CA HIS A 1111 64.03 -13.11 -16.83
C HIS A 1111 62.87 -13.05 -15.80
N GLN A 1112 62.67 -13.96 -14.83
CA GLN A 1112 63.48 -14.39 -13.68
C GLN A 1112 63.33 -13.50 -12.41
N PHE A 1113 62.66 -14.03 -11.37
CA PHE A 1113 63.07 -13.90 -9.95
C PHE A 1113 62.50 -15.07 -9.12
N PHE A 1114 63.33 -15.66 -8.23
CA PHE A 1114 62.97 -16.68 -7.22
C PHE A 1114 62.61 -15.99 -5.88
N SER A 1115 62.04 -16.61 -4.83
CA SER A 1115 61.83 -18.02 -4.41
C SER A 1115 60.44 -18.18 -3.73
N ASN A 1116 59.95 -19.30 -3.17
CA ASN A 1116 60.51 -20.61 -2.76
C ASN A 1116 59.56 -21.75 -3.25
N GLY A 1117 59.31 -22.95 -2.67
CA GLY A 1117 59.58 -23.61 -1.37
C GLY A 1117 58.36 -23.59 -0.43
N VAL A 1118 57.94 -24.67 0.25
CA VAL A 1118 58.46 -26.05 0.39
C VAL A 1118 57.35 -27.09 0.15
N LEU A 1119 57.72 -28.28 -0.34
CA LEU A 1119 56.87 -29.49 -0.50
C LEU A 1119 57.49 -30.64 0.31
N PRO A 1120 56.73 -31.66 0.78
CA PRO A 1120 56.92 -32.98 0.15
C PRO A 1120 55.70 -33.96 0.12
N SER A 1121 55.53 -34.62 -1.03
CA SER A 1121 55.12 -36.02 -1.29
C SER A 1121 54.22 -36.85 -0.34
N ILE A 1122 53.17 -37.44 -0.92
CA ILE A 1122 52.85 -38.89 -0.83
C ILE A 1122 52.59 -39.42 -2.28
N LEU A 1123 52.69 -40.74 -2.50
CA LEU A 1123 52.78 -41.41 -3.82
C LEU A 1123 51.67 -42.47 -4.05
N CYS A 1124 51.50 -42.87 -5.32
CA CYS A 1124 50.77 -44.06 -5.82
C CYS A 1124 49.21 -44.05 -5.67
N ASN A 1125 48.42 -44.72 -6.52
CA ASN A 1125 48.74 -45.52 -7.72
C ASN A 1125 47.64 -45.49 -8.80
N ILE A 1126 48.08 -45.36 -10.06
CA ILE A 1126 47.71 -46.17 -11.25
C ILE A 1126 46.35 -46.91 -11.24
N GLU A 1127 45.44 -46.54 -12.15
CA GLU A 1127 45.11 -47.40 -13.31
C GLU A 1127 44.56 -46.60 -14.51
N PHE A 1128 44.66 -47.17 -15.72
CA PHE A 1128 44.35 -46.51 -17.00
C PHE A 1128 43.71 -47.53 -17.93
N ARG A 1129 42.50 -47.27 -18.48
CA ARG A 1129 42.04 -47.95 -19.71
C ARG A 1129 41.04 -47.14 -20.52
N CYS A 1130 41.36 -47.00 -21.80
CA CYS A 1130 40.61 -46.30 -22.83
C CYS A 1130 39.71 -47.29 -23.63
N THR A 1131 39.04 -46.75 -24.67
CA THR A 1131 38.32 -47.41 -25.80
C THR A 1131 36.84 -47.78 -25.56
N THR A 1132 35.87 -47.54 -26.47
CA THR A 1132 35.83 -46.65 -27.68
C THR A 1132 34.39 -46.47 -28.25
N VAL A 1133 34.11 -45.28 -28.81
CA VAL A 1133 33.35 -45.03 -30.08
C VAL A 1133 31.81 -45.21 -30.16
N GLN A 1134 31.16 -44.23 -30.82
CA GLN A 1134 29.79 -44.17 -31.38
C GLN A 1134 28.60 -44.21 -30.38
N LYS A 1135 27.50 -43.49 -30.62
CA LYS A 1135 27.13 -42.65 -31.79
C LYS A 1135 27.14 -41.15 -31.46
#